data_AF-A0A2E9RVM3-F1
#
_entry.id   AF-A0A2E9RVM3-F1
#
_cell.length_a   1.000
_cell.length_b   1.000
_cell.length_c   1.000
_cell.angle_alpha   90.00
_cell.angle_beta   90.00
_cell.angle_gamma   90.00
#
_symmetry.space_group_name_H-M   'P 1'
#
loop_
_entity.id
_entity.type
_entity.pdbx_description
1 polymer ?
#
loop_
_entity_poly.entity_id
_entity_poly.type
_entity_poly.pdbx_seq_one_letter_code
_entity_poly.pdbx_strand_id
1 'polypeptide(L)'
;MSPLVSVVFVFFRAYFLFILVVLSTWSFATDEPGKPSILDLPRLQASQIAGQAQVVHLMRAKEFDKAESMLRLMTRHNPKSPATRYNLACLLALREQTNEAFEQLEFAVELGFRNIAHLENDPDLLNLRKDKRFSAVLKVAAKPFEGSVWPKFPKPVPAVVKDGEVVLNELNLGYDPKVGLFLGLVGRAKNVEELTIAKGQGQVGDLLREWFEEGTAAGNRGDFYDNHDGDHSNMNFRGFPQLTRIEYGEALRKRGLHNGLQRHFIFSGVTLGNSSTAITGGRNWRSQARFALTQPNGATRLALHYLRNHLYFYPEHKDHDTGRNGKNGGGHGDVFPANVPYIVVSQGSSGSDRAFMNAFAAMLAALRPETKQVLVRSPLLMPTLQQVFRRSNRNVKNDEDYFTGKAHPSVFDGSLLDVETMVRRSHELRPDSLPPLAQFKVTKEDEPVAGQDFFDFRPHQRLFDTPCAVARVYKSTASSLRFTLDARSSRDFSGRPLSFRWKVLRGDAERITIEKQDANGSLVAITIPWHERRPVLPGSAMESNRVDIGLFAGNADHWSAPAFFSVYFPDNQKRVYDDLDRILSIDYSLGNYVDPLIDTPREWQDKYRYEDNGSLLGWIRYRKGKVDEQEFTAGGLLVVAKNNDGSPAETTSVRYLVQKSTGDRVVLTQEPR
;
A
#
# COMPACT_ATOMS: atom_id res chain seq x y z
N MET A 1 26.45 11.79 9.96
CA MET A 1 25.54 12.62 9.15
C MET A 1 24.69 11.68 8.31
N SER A 2 23.40 11.55 8.61
CA SER A 2 22.50 10.51 8.09
C SER A 2 21.52 11.09 7.06
N PRO A 3 21.31 10.47 5.89
CA PRO A 3 20.36 10.92 4.88
C PRO A 3 18.99 10.28 5.14
N LEU A 4 18.07 11.02 5.75
CA LEU A 4 16.69 10.55 5.95
C LEU A 4 15.61 11.64 5.79
N VAL A 5 15.96 12.81 5.23
CA VAL A 5 15.05 13.97 5.17
C VAL A 5 14.51 14.30 3.77
N SER A 6 14.95 13.63 2.71
CA SER A 6 14.62 14.04 1.33
C SER A 6 13.38 13.39 0.67
N VAL A 7 12.52 12.64 1.39
CA VAL A 7 11.39 11.91 0.76
C VAL A 7 9.99 12.51 1.06
N VAL A 8 9.89 13.57 1.86
CA VAL A 8 8.58 14.13 2.25
C VAL A 8 8.03 15.20 1.27
N PHE A 9 8.82 15.62 0.27
CA PHE A 9 8.70 16.97 -0.29
C PHE A 9 7.77 17.23 -1.50
N VAL A 10 6.95 16.29 -1.97
CA VAL A 10 6.08 16.55 -3.16
C VAL A 10 4.60 16.19 -2.96
N PHE A 11 4.21 15.66 -1.81
CA PHE A 11 2.91 14.96 -1.66
C PHE A 11 1.64 15.82 -1.45
N PHE A 12 1.71 17.14 -1.30
CA PHE A 12 0.57 17.90 -0.73
C PHE A 12 -0.11 18.96 -1.61
N ARG A 13 0.14 19.01 -2.93
CA ARG A 13 -0.50 20.04 -3.80
C ARG A 13 -1.79 19.64 -4.53
N ALA A 14 -2.31 18.41 -4.39
CA ALA A 14 -3.42 17.92 -5.24
C ALA A 14 -4.75 17.62 -4.51
N TYR A 15 -5.03 18.25 -3.36
CA TYR A 15 -6.32 18.12 -2.65
C TYR A 15 -7.00 19.47 -2.33
N PHE A 16 -6.66 20.54 -3.06
CA PHE A 16 -7.18 21.89 -2.78
C PHE A 16 -8.36 22.35 -3.66
N LEU A 17 -8.95 21.48 -4.48
CA LEU A 17 -10.16 21.81 -5.24
C LEU A 17 -11.27 20.80 -4.94
N PHE A 18 -11.87 20.89 -3.75
CA PHE A 18 -13.30 20.63 -3.47
C PHE A 18 -13.56 20.80 -1.96
N ILE A 19 -13.37 22.00 -1.45
CA ILE A 19 -14.09 22.49 -0.27
C ILE A 19 -14.68 23.84 -0.69
N LEU A 20 -15.89 23.78 -1.26
CA LEU A 20 -16.73 24.96 -1.40
C LEU A 20 -17.05 25.43 0.03
N VAL A 21 -16.52 26.60 0.37
CA VAL A 21 -16.86 27.34 1.58
C VAL A 21 -18.33 27.73 1.48
N VAL A 22 -19.21 26.93 2.07
CA VAL A 22 -20.56 27.38 2.43
C VAL A 22 -20.43 28.06 3.78
N LEU A 23 -20.33 29.39 3.76
CA LEU A 23 -20.54 30.26 4.92
C LEU A 23 -22.02 30.17 5.31
N SER A 24 -22.40 29.13 6.06
CA SER A 24 -23.64 29.13 6.82
C SER A 24 -23.35 29.62 8.23
N THR A 25 -23.97 30.72 8.62
CA THR A 25 -24.03 31.26 9.98
C THR A 25 -24.58 30.20 10.93
N TRP A 26 -23.72 29.61 11.76
CA TRP A 26 -24.14 28.77 12.89
C TRP A 26 -24.10 29.62 14.14
N SER A 27 -25.28 29.80 14.76
CA SER A 27 -25.43 30.33 16.10
C SER A 27 -24.52 29.57 17.07
N PHE A 28 -23.77 30.35 17.87
CA PHE A 28 -22.97 29.85 18.99
C PHE A 28 -23.91 29.33 20.09
N ALA A 29 -24.25 28.04 20.04
CA ALA A 29 -24.58 27.29 21.25
C ALA A 29 -23.27 26.78 21.84
N THR A 30 -22.96 27.21 23.05
CA THR A 30 -21.86 26.70 23.87
C THR A 30 -22.19 25.28 24.34
N ASP A 31 -22.09 24.30 23.45
CA ASP A 31 -22.00 22.90 23.85
C ASP A 31 -20.54 22.59 24.21
N GLU A 32 -20.31 22.05 25.40
CA GLU A 32 -19.04 21.40 25.68
C GLU A 32 -18.75 20.40 24.54
N PRO A 33 -17.55 20.44 23.92
CA PRO A 33 -17.24 19.49 22.87
C PRO A 33 -17.41 18.07 23.42
N GLY A 34 -18.39 17.34 22.89
CA GLY A 34 -18.74 16.01 23.35
C GLY A 34 -17.50 15.14 23.52
N LYS A 35 -17.47 14.29 24.55
CA LYS A 35 -16.31 13.43 24.86
C LYS A 35 -15.80 12.79 23.57
N PRO A 36 -14.52 13.00 23.19
CA PRO A 36 -14.00 12.47 21.93
C PRO A 36 -14.14 10.96 21.94
N SER A 37 -14.45 10.38 20.78
CA SER A 37 -14.53 8.94 20.59
C SER A 37 -13.18 8.43 20.09
N ILE A 38 -12.80 7.20 20.47
CA ILE A 38 -11.51 6.63 20.02
C ILE A 38 -11.45 6.53 18.50
N LEU A 39 -12.62 6.37 17.88
CA LEU A 39 -12.79 6.28 16.44
C LEU A 39 -12.53 7.62 15.71
N ASP A 40 -12.41 8.73 16.44
CA ASP A 40 -12.01 10.02 15.89
C ASP A 40 -10.49 10.17 15.76
N LEU A 41 -9.70 9.33 16.44
CA LEU A 41 -8.23 9.41 16.45
C LEU A 41 -7.58 9.41 15.06
N PRO A 42 -7.97 8.55 14.10
CA PRO A 42 -7.38 8.59 12.76
C PRO A 42 -7.54 9.95 12.08
N ARG A 43 -8.75 10.53 12.18
CA ARG A 43 -9.06 11.85 11.58
C ARG A 43 -8.31 12.97 12.30
N LEU A 44 -8.28 12.93 13.64
CA LEU A 44 -7.57 13.92 14.45
C LEU A 44 -6.06 13.88 14.17
N GLN A 45 -5.47 12.68 14.08
CA GLN A 45 -4.07 12.49 13.74
C GLN A 45 -3.76 12.98 12.32
N ALA A 46 -4.57 12.61 11.33
CA ALA A 46 -4.38 13.05 9.95
C ALA A 46 -4.46 14.58 9.84
N SER A 47 -5.44 15.20 10.50
CA SER A 47 -5.59 16.66 10.56
C SER A 47 -4.39 17.32 11.25
N GLN A 48 -3.91 16.76 12.35
CA GLN A 48 -2.76 17.27 13.09
C GLN A 48 -1.48 17.22 12.23
N ILE A 49 -1.20 16.09 11.57
CA ILE A 49 -0.02 15.93 10.69
C ILE A 49 -0.09 16.89 9.51
N ALA A 50 -1.25 16.94 8.82
CA ALA A 50 -1.44 17.84 7.69
C ALA A 50 -1.28 19.31 8.11
N GLY A 51 -1.86 19.69 9.24
CA GLY A 51 -1.73 21.03 9.78
C GLY A 51 -0.29 21.40 10.13
N GLN A 52 0.43 20.51 10.80
CA GLN A 52 1.85 20.72 11.11
C GLN A 52 2.71 20.86 9.86
N ALA A 53 2.51 20.01 8.84
CA ALA A 53 3.24 20.09 7.59
C ALA A 53 2.99 21.43 6.87
N GLN A 54 1.75 21.91 6.88
CA GLN A 54 1.39 23.19 6.28
C GLN A 54 1.98 24.38 7.05
N VAL A 55 2.00 24.32 8.39
CA VAL A 55 2.68 25.33 9.21
C VAL A 55 4.17 25.39 8.85
N VAL A 56 4.86 24.25 8.79
CA VAL A 56 6.28 24.20 8.40
C VAL A 56 6.50 24.81 7.01
N HIS A 57 5.58 24.55 6.06
CA HIS A 57 5.64 25.17 4.74
C HIS A 57 5.50 26.69 4.79
N LEU A 58 4.49 27.21 5.51
CA LEU A 58 4.25 28.64 5.65
C LEU A 58 5.43 29.35 6.34
N MET A 59 6.01 28.74 7.38
CA MET A 59 7.19 29.25 8.07
C MET A 59 8.41 29.33 7.12
N ARG A 60 8.65 28.30 6.30
CA ARG A 60 9.73 28.31 5.30
C ARG A 60 9.51 29.34 4.19
N ALA A 61 8.25 29.58 3.83
CA ALA A 61 7.87 30.63 2.89
C ALA A 61 7.89 32.04 3.53
N LYS A 62 8.23 32.15 4.82
CA LYS A 62 8.18 33.40 5.61
C LYS A 62 6.78 34.03 5.68
N GLU A 63 5.73 33.25 5.45
CA GLU A 63 4.33 33.66 5.57
C GLU A 63 3.85 33.53 7.03
N PHE A 64 4.50 34.27 7.94
CA PHE A 64 4.35 34.10 9.38
C PHE A 64 2.93 34.38 9.90
N ASP A 65 2.22 35.36 9.36
CA ASP A 65 0.85 35.67 9.78
C ASP A 65 -0.13 34.52 9.49
N LYS A 66 0.05 33.84 8.35
CA LYS A 66 -0.74 32.66 8.00
C LYS A 66 -0.38 31.47 8.87
N ALA A 67 0.93 31.26 9.12
CA ALA A 67 1.40 30.20 10.02
C ALA A 67 0.83 30.38 11.44
N GLU A 68 0.83 31.61 11.95
CA GLU A 68 0.33 31.94 13.28
C GLU A 68 -1.19 31.75 13.37
N SER A 69 -1.93 32.28 12.39
CA SER A 69 -3.39 32.09 12.30
C SER A 69 -3.76 30.61 12.32
N MET A 70 -3.00 29.79 11.59
CA MET A 70 -3.20 28.35 11.55
C MET A 70 -2.86 27.67 12.87
N LEU A 71 -1.71 27.98 13.48
CA LEU A 71 -1.31 27.43 14.79
C LEU A 71 -2.31 27.81 15.89
N ARG A 72 -2.78 29.06 15.92
CA ARG A 72 -3.82 29.50 16.86
C ARG A 72 -5.16 28.80 16.63
N LEU A 73 -5.52 28.52 15.37
CA LEU A 73 -6.69 27.70 15.07
C LEU A 73 -6.51 26.25 15.55
N MET A 74 -5.32 25.68 15.34
CA MET A 74 -4.99 24.33 15.82
C MET A 74 -4.98 24.24 17.35
N THR A 75 -4.51 25.27 18.07
CA THR A 75 -4.60 25.29 19.54
C THR A 75 -6.03 25.44 20.03
N ARG A 76 -6.92 26.12 19.30
CA ARG A 76 -8.36 26.13 19.64
C ARG A 76 -9.02 24.76 19.44
N HIS A 77 -8.70 24.06 18.35
CA HIS A 77 -9.27 22.74 18.07
C HIS A 77 -8.66 21.62 18.92
N ASN A 78 -7.38 21.73 19.28
CA ASN A 78 -6.68 20.76 20.11
C ASN A 78 -5.88 21.47 21.21
N PRO A 79 -6.56 22.00 22.24
CA PRO A 79 -5.94 22.85 23.27
C PRO A 79 -4.87 22.14 24.10
N LYS A 80 -4.88 20.81 24.11
CA LYS A 80 -3.96 19.94 24.86
C LYS A 80 -2.86 19.31 24.00
N SER A 81 -2.63 19.78 22.77
CA SER A 81 -1.53 19.31 21.93
C SER A 81 -0.20 19.96 22.34
N PRO A 82 0.75 19.23 22.97
CA PRO A 82 2.05 19.78 23.31
C PRO A 82 2.84 20.22 22.07
N ALA A 83 2.74 19.46 20.97
CA ALA A 83 3.45 19.77 19.74
C ALA A 83 2.91 21.02 19.03
N THR A 84 1.59 21.27 19.06
CA THR A 84 1.03 22.50 18.48
C THR A 84 1.46 23.73 19.28
N ARG A 85 1.44 23.63 20.62
CA ARG A 85 1.88 24.71 21.52
C ARG A 85 3.37 25.01 21.35
N TYR A 86 4.19 23.98 21.23
CA TYR A 86 5.61 24.10 20.92
C TYR A 86 5.86 24.83 19.60
N ASN A 87 5.20 24.41 18.52
CA ASN A 87 5.36 25.06 17.21
C ASN A 87 4.90 26.53 17.25
N LEU A 88 3.84 26.84 17.99
CA LEU A 88 3.40 28.23 18.20
C LEU A 88 4.46 29.03 18.96
N ALA A 89 5.07 28.46 20.01
CA ALA A 89 6.17 29.09 20.72
C ALA A 89 7.37 29.39 19.80
N CYS A 90 7.75 28.44 18.93
CA CYS A 90 8.83 28.62 17.96
C CYS A 90 8.53 29.77 17.00
N LEU A 91 7.31 29.83 16.46
CA LEU A 91 6.90 30.92 15.57
C LEU A 91 6.91 32.29 16.29
N LEU A 92 6.37 32.36 17.51
CA LEU A 92 6.36 33.61 18.31
C LEU A 92 7.78 34.05 18.67
N ALA A 93 8.67 33.10 18.95
CA ALA A 93 10.09 33.35 19.17
C ALA A 93 10.76 33.94 17.93
N LEU A 94 10.54 33.37 16.73
CA LEU A 94 11.02 33.94 15.46
C LEU A 94 10.49 35.36 15.19
N ARG A 95 9.31 35.70 15.69
CA ARG A 95 8.70 37.04 15.62
C ARG A 95 9.14 37.98 16.74
N GLU A 96 10.10 37.58 17.57
CA GLU A 96 10.60 38.32 18.74
C GLU A 96 9.54 38.62 19.83
N GLN A 97 8.38 37.92 19.77
CA GLN A 97 7.31 38.01 20.77
C GLN A 97 7.63 37.15 22.00
N THR A 98 8.71 37.52 22.68
CA THR A 98 9.40 36.70 23.70
C THR A 98 8.48 36.23 24.84
N ASN A 99 7.62 37.11 25.36
CA ASN A 99 6.75 36.75 26.49
C ASN A 99 5.69 35.73 26.10
N GLU A 100 4.99 35.94 24.99
CA GLU A 100 3.98 35.00 24.52
C GLU A 100 4.61 33.66 24.07
N ALA A 101 5.82 33.72 23.50
CA ALA A 101 6.59 32.53 23.17
C ALA A 101 6.87 31.68 24.42
N PHE A 102 7.28 32.31 25.53
CA PHE A 102 7.46 31.61 26.80
C PHE A 102 6.15 31.03 27.35
N GLU A 103 5.05 31.77 27.30
CA GLU A 103 3.74 31.23 27.73
C GLU A 103 3.37 29.95 26.96
N GLN A 104 3.54 29.95 25.63
CA GLN A 104 3.25 28.76 24.82
C GLN A 104 4.24 27.62 25.07
N LEU A 105 5.52 27.95 25.30
CA LEU A 105 6.57 26.96 25.54
C LEU A 105 6.40 26.27 26.91
N GLU A 106 6.11 27.06 27.94
CA GLU A 106 5.77 26.58 29.28
C GLU A 106 4.54 25.68 29.22
N PHE A 107 3.49 26.12 28.53
CA PHE A 107 2.30 25.29 28.36
C PHE A 107 2.56 24.00 27.56
N ALA A 108 3.45 24.05 26.55
CA ALA A 108 3.85 22.85 25.81
C ALA A 108 4.53 21.82 26.72
N VAL A 109 5.44 22.24 27.60
CA VAL A 109 6.08 21.33 28.56
C VAL A 109 5.12 20.93 29.69
N GLU A 110 4.17 21.74 30.10
CA GLU A 110 3.10 21.28 31.01
C GLU A 110 2.24 20.19 30.39
N LEU A 111 1.98 20.27 29.08
CA LEU A 111 1.20 19.29 28.31
C LEU A 111 1.99 18.03 27.88
N GLY A 112 3.26 17.90 28.28
CA GLY A 112 4.04 16.68 28.05
C GLY A 112 5.08 16.77 26.92
N PHE A 113 5.45 17.97 26.44
CA PHE A 113 6.61 18.11 25.56
C PHE A 113 7.92 17.82 26.32
N ARG A 114 8.65 16.75 25.99
CA ARG A 114 9.81 16.26 26.78
C ARG A 114 11.11 16.12 25.99
N ASN A 115 11.16 16.58 24.74
CA ASN A 115 12.36 16.44 23.91
C ASN A 115 13.37 17.57 24.22
N ILE A 116 14.16 17.37 25.28
CA ILE A 116 15.19 18.33 25.74
C ILE A 116 16.20 18.63 24.65
N ALA A 117 16.74 17.59 24.01
CA ALA A 117 17.72 17.74 22.94
C ALA A 117 17.16 18.58 21.79
N HIS A 118 15.86 18.48 21.48
CA HIS A 118 15.24 19.34 20.49
C HIS A 118 15.09 20.78 20.98
N LEU A 119 14.59 21.01 22.20
CA LEU A 119 14.48 22.35 22.81
C LEU A 119 15.83 23.10 22.79
N GLU A 120 16.90 22.42 23.18
CA GLU A 120 18.25 22.99 23.26
C GLU A 120 18.89 23.27 21.90
N ASN A 121 18.44 22.62 20.83
CA ASN A 121 19.06 22.73 19.51
C ASN A 121 18.17 23.38 18.46
N ASP A 122 16.90 23.64 18.73
CA ASP A 122 15.98 24.29 17.79
C ASP A 122 16.38 25.76 17.51
N PRO A 123 16.82 26.09 16.28
CA PRO A 123 17.25 27.44 15.93
C PRO A 123 16.15 28.48 16.09
N ASP A 124 14.87 28.09 16.03
CA ASP A 124 13.73 29.00 16.16
C ASP A 124 13.61 29.59 17.58
N LEU A 125 14.23 28.94 18.58
CA LEU A 125 14.21 29.35 19.99
C LEU A 125 15.47 30.11 20.42
N LEU A 126 16.37 30.48 19.48
CA LEU A 126 17.68 31.04 19.80
C LEU A 126 17.62 32.29 20.70
N ASN A 127 16.63 33.17 20.48
CA ASN A 127 16.43 34.37 21.29
C ASN A 127 15.93 34.05 22.70
N LEU A 128 15.18 32.96 22.90
CA LEU A 128 14.69 32.53 24.21
C LEU A 128 15.79 31.92 25.08
N ARG A 129 16.79 31.23 24.49
CA ARG A 129 17.84 30.52 25.25
C ARG A 129 18.70 31.42 26.15
N LYS A 130 18.77 32.71 25.84
CA LYS A 130 19.52 33.70 26.64
C LYS A 130 18.75 34.17 27.88
N ASP A 131 17.44 33.90 27.94
CA ASP A 131 16.59 34.27 29.07
C ASP A 131 16.60 33.19 30.16
N LYS A 132 16.67 33.62 31.43
CA LYS A 132 16.68 32.74 32.61
C LYS A 132 15.47 31.79 32.66
N ARG A 133 14.31 32.18 32.11
CA ARG A 133 13.09 31.35 32.05
C ARG A 133 13.31 30.07 31.26
N PHE A 134 14.18 30.08 30.25
CA PHE A 134 14.44 28.89 29.44
C PHE A 134 15.00 27.73 30.26
N SER A 135 15.87 28.03 31.24
CA SER A 135 16.38 27.01 32.17
C SER A 135 15.28 26.36 33.01
N ALA A 136 14.21 27.08 33.33
CA ALA A 136 13.06 26.54 34.05
C ALA A 136 12.23 25.61 33.16
N VAL A 137 11.99 26.01 31.91
CA VAL A 137 11.34 25.15 30.89
C VAL A 137 12.08 23.83 30.74
N LEU A 138 13.42 23.85 30.61
CA LEU A 138 14.23 22.64 30.49
C LEU A 138 14.12 21.75 31.74
N LYS A 139 14.10 22.34 32.94
CA LYS A 139 13.89 21.58 34.19
C LYS A 139 12.53 20.89 34.24
N VAL A 140 11.47 21.52 33.71
CA VAL A 140 10.14 20.89 33.60
C VAL A 140 10.16 19.79 32.55
N ALA A 141 10.77 20.04 31.38
CA ALA A 141 10.89 19.06 30.31
C ALA A 141 11.76 17.84 30.69
N ALA A 142 12.67 17.98 31.65
CA ALA A 142 13.50 16.88 32.16
C ALA A 142 12.76 15.92 33.09
N LYS A 143 11.64 16.34 33.69
CA LYS A 143 10.86 15.48 34.59
C LYS A 143 9.98 14.52 33.79
N PRO A 144 9.84 13.25 34.22
CA PRO A 144 8.84 12.35 33.67
C PRO A 144 7.45 13.02 33.62
N PHE A 145 6.73 12.86 32.51
CA PHE A 145 5.38 13.37 32.41
C PHE A 145 4.41 12.41 33.10
N GLU A 146 3.85 12.83 34.23
CA GLU A 146 2.87 12.04 35.00
C GLU A 146 1.42 12.28 34.55
N GLY A 147 1.19 13.27 33.68
CA GLY A 147 -0.11 13.55 33.09
C GLY A 147 -0.50 12.56 31.98
N SER A 148 -1.74 12.65 31.51
CA SER A 148 -2.19 11.89 30.34
C SER A 148 -2.15 12.74 29.08
N VAL A 149 -1.52 12.23 28.02
CA VAL A 149 -1.59 12.84 26.69
C VAL A 149 -3.05 12.78 26.21
N TRP A 150 -3.57 13.93 25.77
CA TRP A 150 -4.93 14.05 25.25
C TRP A 150 -5.01 13.66 23.76
N PRO A 151 -6.11 13.02 23.32
CA PRO A 151 -7.21 12.47 24.11
C PRO A 151 -6.85 11.15 24.80
N LYS A 152 -7.32 10.98 26.05
CA LYS A 152 -7.15 9.74 26.82
C LYS A 152 -8.39 8.87 26.66
N PHE A 153 -8.18 7.60 26.33
CA PHE A 153 -9.23 6.58 26.30
C PHE A 153 -8.99 5.55 27.40
N PRO A 154 -10.05 4.87 27.88
CA PRO A 154 -9.90 3.68 28.72
C PRO A 154 -8.97 2.66 28.07
N LYS A 155 -8.27 1.87 28.88
CA LYS A 155 -7.52 0.72 28.35
C LYS A 155 -8.52 -0.24 27.69
N PRO A 156 -8.25 -0.73 26.47
CA PRO A 156 -9.16 -1.63 25.80
C PRO A 156 -9.29 -2.94 26.58
N VAL A 157 -10.50 -3.50 26.57
CA VAL A 157 -10.80 -4.81 27.15
C VAL A 157 -11.20 -5.79 26.04
N PRO A 158 -10.82 -7.08 26.12
CA PRO A 158 -11.23 -8.06 25.10
C PRO A 158 -12.76 -8.14 24.95
N ALA A 159 -13.25 -8.18 23.72
CA ALA A 159 -14.67 -8.37 23.43
C ALA A 159 -15.13 -9.75 23.90
N VAL A 160 -16.28 -9.82 24.56
CA VAL A 160 -16.79 -11.08 25.12
C VAL A 160 -17.40 -11.92 24.01
N VAL A 161 -16.93 -13.17 23.89
CA VAL A 161 -17.50 -14.14 22.94
C VAL A 161 -18.83 -14.68 23.48
N LYS A 162 -19.87 -14.65 22.64
CA LYS A 162 -21.17 -15.27 22.88
C LYS A 162 -21.56 -16.05 21.63
N ASP A 163 -21.88 -17.33 21.80
CA ASP A 163 -22.34 -18.22 20.72
C ASP A 163 -21.42 -18.27 19.49
N GLY A 164 -20.10 -18.16 19.72
CA GLY A 164 -19.08 -18.16 18.67
C GLY A 164 -18.88 -16.79 17.98
N GLU A 165 -19.49 -15.73 18.49
CA GLU A 165 -19.42 -14.39 17.90
C GLU A 165 -18.98 -13.34 18.93
N VAL A 166 -18.32 -12.27 18.48
CA VAL A 166 -18.05 -11.06 19.28
C VAL A 166 -18.63 -9.84 18.60
N VAL A 167 -19.14 -8.88 19.38
CA VAL A 167 -19.48 -7.55 18.86
C VAL A 167 -18.41 -6.56 19.29
N LEU A 168 -17.59 -6.12 18.35
CA LEU A 168 -16.51 -5.17 18.55
C LEU A 168 -17.05 -3.76 18.71
N ASN A 169 -16.74 -3.13 19.85
CA ASN A 169 -17.14 -1.76 20.20
C ASN A 169 -15.92 -0.92 20.59
N GLU A 170 -16.13 0.38 20.83
CA GLU A 170 -15.04 1.31 21.21
C GLU A 170 -14.25 0.85 22.45
N LEU A 171 -14.92 0.18 23.40
CA LEU A 171 -14.29 -0.38 24.61
C LEU A 171 -13.27 -1.49 24.32
N ASN A 172 -13.32 -2.08 23.12
CA ASN A 172 -12.45 -3.18 22.71
C ASN A 172 -11.28 -2.73 21.83
N LEU A 173 -11.18 -1.42 21.57
CA LEU A 173 -10.21 -0.87 20.63
C LEU A 173 -9.06 -0.15 21.34
N GLY A 174 -7.84 -0.52 20.99
CA GLY A 174 -6.69 0.38 21.05
C GLY A 174 -6.51 1.10 19.71
N TYR A 175 -5.68 2.14 19.68
CA TYR A 175 -5.24 2.76 18.43
C TYR A 175 -3.73 2.95 18.47
N ASP A 176 -3.04 2.44 17.44
CA ASP A 176 -1.61 2.66 17.27
C ASP A 176 -1.38 3.81 16.28
N PRO A 177 -0.96 5.01 16.75
CA PRO A 177 -0.73 6.14 15.86
C PRO A 177 0.48 5.95 14.94
N LYS A 178 1.43 5.07 15.26
CA LYS A 178 2.60 4.83 14.38
C LYS A 178 2.17 4.09 13.12
N VAL A 179 1.21 3.19 13.26
CA VAL A 179 0.73 2.33 12.17
C VAL A 179 -0.57 2.87 11.56
N GLY A 180 -1.32 3.68 12.30
CA GLY A 180 -2.57 4.30 11.88
C GLY A 180 -3.73 3.30 11.83
N LEU A 181 -3.75 2.30 12.72
CA LEU A 181 -4.76 1.24 12.78
C LEU A 181 -5.28 1.05 14.20
N PHE A 182 -6.53 0.59 14.31
CA PHE A 182 -7.11 0.11 15.55
C PHE A 182 -6.61 -1.30 15.86
N LEU A 183 -6.28 -1.54 17.12
CA LEU A 183 -6.08 -2.88 17.66
C LEU A 183 -7.39 -3.36 18.28
N GLY A 184 -8.09 -4.26 17.62
CA GLY A 184 -9.28 -4.92 18.14
C GLY A 184 -8.91 -6.07 19.07
N LEU A 185 -9.25 -5.96 20.34
CA LEU A 185 -9.06 -7.05 21.30
C LEU A 185 -10.28 -7.97 21.28
N VAL A 186 -10.08 -9.20 20.87
CA VAL A 186 -11.10 -10.24 20.81
C VAL A 186 -10.85 -11.24 21.94
N GLY A 187 -11.88 -11.52 22.74
CA GLY A 187 -11.81 -12.48 23.83
C GLY A 187 -11.74 -13.93 23.35
N ARG A 188 -11.41 -14.84 24.25
CA ARG A 188 -11.40 -16.28 23.97
C ARG A 188 -12.78 -16.88 24.28
N ALA A 189 -13.27 -17.72 23.39
CA ALA A 189 -14.51 -18.47 23.59
C ALA A 189 -14.38 -19.42 24.79
N LYS A 190 -15.42 -19.46 25.64
CA LYS A 190 -15.54 -20.48 26.69
C LYS A 190 -15.89 -21.83 26.06
N ASN A 191 -15.39 -22.92 26.63
CA ASN A 191 -15.67 -24.29 26.19
C ASN A 191 -15.35 -24.58 24.71
N VAL A 192 -14.51 -23.76 24.07
CA VAL A 192 -14.10 -23.97 22.67
C VAL A 192 -13.39 -25.31 22.46
N GLU A 193 -12.86 -25.87 23.55
CA GLU A 193 -12.19 -27.17 23.56
C GLU A 193 -13.17 -28.32 23.30
N GLU A 194 -14.45 -28.15 23.65
CA GLU A 194 -15.54 -29.13 23.48
C GLU A 194 -16.16 -29.06 22.07
N LEU A 195 -15.86 -28.01 21.29
CA LEU A 195 -16.39 -27.85 19.95
C LEU A 195 -15.62 -28.72 18.94
N THR A 196 -16.36 -29.40 18.07
CA THR A 196 -15.76 -30.13 16.95
C THR A 196 -14.97 -29.20 16.03
N ILE A 197 -13.86 -29.70 15.48
CA ILE A 197 -12.96 -28.95 14.59
C ILE A 197 -13.61 -28.56 13.27
N ALA A 198 -14.49 -29.41 12.72
CA ALA A 198 -15.12 -29.21 11.42
C ALA A 198 -16.47 -29.92 11.34
N LYS A 199 -17.44 -29.30 10.64
CA LYS A 199 -18.75 -29.85 10.33
C LYS A 199 -18.98 -29.84 8.82
N GLY A 200 -18.95 -31.03 8.21
CA GLY A 200 -19.05 -31.20 6.76
C GLY A 200 -17.69 -31.29 6.09
N GLN A 201 -17.48 -30.59 4.98
CA GLN A 201 -16.23 -30.53 4.18
C GLN A 201 -15.81 -31.87 3.53
N GLY A 202 -16.67 -32.90 3.55
CA GLY A 202 -16.36 -34.21 2.96
C GLY A 202 -15.10 -34.83 3.56
N GLN A 203 -14.30 -35.48 2.72
CA GLN A 203 -13.05 -36.13 3.11
C GLN A 203 -12.08 -35.20 3.87
N VAL A 204 -12.04 -33.91 3.54
CA VAL A 204 -11.22 -32.93 4.28
C VAL A 204 -11.70 -32.81 5.72
N GLY A 205 -13.01 -32.73 5.94
CA GLY A 205 -13.56 -32.67 7.29
C GLY A 205 -13.35 -33.96 8.07
N ASP A 206 -13.38 -35.11 7.39
CA ASP A 206 -13.09 -36.42 8.00
C ASP A 206 -11.64 -36.47 8.52
N LEU A 207 -10.66 -36.10 7.68
CA LEU A 207 -9.25 -36.00 8.07
C LEU A 207 -9.02 -35.03 9.24
N LEU A 208 -9.67 -33.86 9.20
CA LEU A 208 -9.54 -32.89 10.29
C LEU A 208 -10.05 -33.45 11.61
N ARG A 209 -11.19 -34.16 11.61
CA ARG A 209 -11.74 -34.76 12.83
C ARG A 209 -10.86 -35.89 13.35
N GLU A 210 -10.37 -36.77 12.47
CA GLU A 210 -9.43 -37.84 12.81
C GLU A 210 -8.17 -37.28 13.48
N TRP A 211 -7.45 -36.36 12.81
CA TRP A 211 -6.24 -35.75 13.37
C TRP A 211 -6.50 -34.96 14.66
N PHE A 212 -7.69 -34.40 14.81
CA PHE A 212 -8.05 -33.69 16.03
C PHE A 212 -8.32 -34.63 17.21
N GLU A 213 -8.99 -35.76 16.95
CA GLU A 213 -9.18 -36.84 17.94
C GLU A 213 -7.84 -37.44 18.37
N GLU A 214 -6.89 -37.56 17.45
CA GLU A 214 -5.50 -37.96 17.73
C GLU A 214 -4.68 -36.89 18.48
N GLY A 215 -5.19 -35.66 18.58
CA GLY A 215 -4.48 -34.52 19.16
C GLY A 215 -3.35 -33.98 18.29
N THR A 216 -3.29 -34.36 17.02
CA THR A 216 -2.26 -33.95 16.05
C THR A 216 -2.67 -32.73 15.23
N ALA A 217 -3.94 -32.33 15.22
CA ALA A 217 -4.42 -31.09 14.59
C ALA A 217 -4.74 -29.99 15.62
N ALA A 218 -4.38 -28.73 15.31
CA ALA A 218 -4.56 -27.59 16.21
C ALA A 218 -6.00 -27.08 16.30
N GLY A 219 -6.78 -27.27 15.23
CA GLY A 219 -8.10 -26.66 15.09
C GLY A 219 -8.05 -25.14 14.95
N ASN A 220 -9.22 -24.50 14.97
CA ASN A 220 -9.38 -23.05 14.80
C ASN A 220 -9.57 -22.28 16.11
N ARG A 221 -9.16 -22.88 17.23
CA ARG A 221 -9.33 -22.31 18.57
C ARG A 221 -8.56 -20.98 18.68
N GLY A 222 -9.30 -19.87 18.77
CA GLY A 222 -8.72 -18.51 18.84
C GLY A 222 -8.37 -17.88 17.49
N ASP A 223 -8.76 -18.53 16.38
CA ASP A 223 -8.76 -17.92 15.06
C ASP A 223 -10.08 -17.17 14.84
N PHE A 224 -10.01 -16.10 14.06
CA PHE A 224 -11.11 -15.16 13.84
C PHE A 224 -11.56 -15.11 12.38
N TYR A 225 -12.85 -14.88 12.21
CA TYR A 225 -13.45 -14.52 10.93
C TYR A 225 -13.92 -13.06 10.96
N ASP A 226 -13.31 -12.22 10.12
CA ASP A 226 -13.66 -10.80 9.94
C ASP A 226 -14.42 -10.58 8.62
N ASN A 227 -15.73 -10.34 8.70
CA ASN A 227 -16.53 -9.97 7.54
C ASN A 227 -16.59 -8.45 7.37
N HIS A 228 -16.05 -7.98 6.24
CA HIS A 228 -15.99 -6.57 5.87
C HIS A 228 -16.89 -6.22 4.66
N ASP A 229 -17.99 -6.94 4.47
CA ASP A 229 -19.02 -6.65 3.45
C ASP A 229 -20.45 -6.56 3.97
N GLY A 230 -20.64 -6.61 5.30
CA GLY A 230 -21.96 -6.51 5.91
C GLY A 230 -22.84 -7.72 5.61
N ASP A 231 -22.24 -8.93 5.64
CA ASP A 231 -22.90 -10.22 5.41
C ASP A 231 -23.34 -10.49 3.97
N HIS A 232 -22.79 -9.75 3.02
CA HIS A 232 -23.03 -9.96 1.60
C HIS A 232 -22.42 -11.27 1.08
N SER A 233 -21.20 -11.62 1.54
CA SER A 233 -20.57 -12.91 1.23
C SER A 233 -19.97 -13.56 2.47
N ASN A 234 -20.76 -14.37 3.16
CA ASN A 234 -20.28 -15.07 4.35
C ASN A 234 -19.50 -16.34 4.03
N MET A 235 -18.31 -16.52 4.63
CA MET A 235 -17.67 -17.84 4.66
C MET A 235 -18.57 -18.88 5.34
N ASN A 236 -18.31 -20.16 5.13
CA ASN A 236 -19.04 -21.21 5.86
C ASN A 236 -18.47 -21.39 7.28
N PHE A 237 -18.52 -20.34 8.11
CA PHE A 237 -17.96 -20.36 9.46
C PHE A 237 -18.68 -21.37 10.37
N ARG A 238 -19.95 -21.69 10.10
CA ARG A 238 -20.67 -22.79 10.79
C ARG A 238 -20.05 -24.16 10.53
N GLY A 239 -19.36 -24.33 9.40
CA GLY A 239 -18.54 -25.50 9.09
C GLY A 239 -17.26 -25.60 9.91
N PHE A 240 -16.86 -24.53 10.61
CA PHE A 240 -15.68 -24.47 11.47
C PHE A 240 -16.07 -23.92 12.85
N PRO A 241 -16.74 -24.71 13.71
CA PRO A 241 -17.36 -24.23 14.95
C PRO A 241 -16.41 -23.56 15.95
N GLN A 242 -15.11 -23.81 15.83
CA GLN A 242 -14.09 -23.23 16.71
C GLN A 242 -13.69 -21.79 16.33
N LEU A 243 -14.04 -21.32 15.11
CA LEU A 243 -13.80 -19.94 14.71
C LEU A 243 -14.66 -18.98 15.53
N THR A 244 -14.08 -17.84 15.90
CA THR A 244 -14.84 -16.73 16.48
C THR A 244 -15.13 -15.68 15.42
N ARG A 245 -16.40 -15.44 15.13
CA ARG A 245 -16.84 -14.42 14.17
C ARG A 245 -16.81 -13.02 14.79
N ILE A 246 -16.30 -12.04 14.05
CA ILE A 246 -16.26 -10.65 14.46
C ILE A 246 -17.42 -9.89 13.82
N GLU A 247 -18.28 -9.34 14.67
CA GLU A 247 -19.31 -8.39 14.33
C GLU A 247 -18.94 -6.99 14.80
N TYR A 248 -19.56 -5.98 14.20
CA TYR A 248 -19.26 -4.58 14.47
C TYR A 248 -20.41 -3.87 15.17
N GLY A 249 -20.10 -3.21 16.28
CA GLY A 249 -21.06 -2.39 17.04
C GLY A 249 -21.53 -1.16 16.27
N GLU A 250 -22.65 -0.58 16.71
CA GLU A 250 -23.34 0.52 16.02
C GLU A 250 -22.44 1.73 15.73
N ALA A 251 -21.58 2.12 16.67
CA ALA A 251 -20.68 3.26 16.50
C ALA A 251 -19.64 3.06 15.38
N LEU A 252 -19.17 1.81 15.19
CA LEU A 252 -18.24 1.44 14.12
C LEU A 252 -19.00 1.37 12.78
N ARG A 253 -20.22 0.83 12.80
CA ARG A 253 -21.07 0.71 11.61
C ARG A 253 -21.49 2.06 11.05
N LYS A 254 -21.91 3.00 11.91
CA LYS A 254 -22.25 4.39 11.55
C LYS A 254 -21.10 5.13 10.86
N ARG A 255 -19.85 4.79 11.19
CA ARG A 255 -18.64 5.35 10.54
C ARG A 255 -18.17 4.55 9.32
N GLY A 256 -18.90 3.52 8.91
CA GLY A 256 -18.55 2.69 7.75
C GLY A 256 -17.30 1.83 7.94
N LEU A 257 -16.87 1.58 9.19
CA LEU A 257 -15.61 0.88 9.46
C LEU A 257 -15.67 -0.64 9.26
N HIS A 258 -16.81 -1.18 8.84
CA HIS A 258 -17.10 -2.62 8.70
C HIS A 258 -17.36 -3.04 7.24
N ASN A 259 -17.06 -2.16 6.28
CA ASN A 259 -17.42 -2.36 4.89
C ASN A 259 -16.29 -1.93 3.95
N GLY A 260 -16.10 -2.69 2.87
CA GLY A 260 -15.07 -2.44 1.86
C GLY A 260 -13.72 -3.04 2.23
N LEU A 261 -12.64 -2.50 1.65
CA LEU A 261 -11.28 -2.90 1.97
C LEU A 261 -11.00 -2.79 3.47
N GLN A 262 -10.56 -3.88 4.10
CA GLN A 262 -10.07 -3.82 5.47
C GLN A 262 -8.77 -3.01 5.51
N ARG A 263 -8.83 -1.88 6.21
CA ARG A 263 -7.71 -0.94 6.37
C ARG A 263 -7.74 -0.23 7.72
N HIS A 264 -8.58 -0.71 8.63
CA HIS A 264 -8.90 -0.06 9.89
C HIS A 264 -8.40 -0.88 11.07
N PHE A 265 -8.47 -2.21 10.99
CA PHE A 265 -8.20 -3.10 12.12
C PHE A 265 -7.01 -4.03 11.90
N ILE A 266 -6.31 -4.28 13.01
CA ILE A 266 -5.60 -5.52 13.30
C ILE A 266 -6.22 -6.10 14.58
N PHE A 267 -6.26 -7.42 14.71
CA PHE A 267 -6.85 -8.12 15.84
C PHE A 267 -5.79 -8.83 16.68
N SER A 268 -6.16 -9.17 17.92
CA SER A 268 -5.30 -9.86 18.88
C SER A 268 -4.97 -11.33 18.54
N GLY A 269 -5.41 -11.84 17.39
CA GLY A 269 -5.32 -13.25 17.01
C GLY A 269 -5.21 -13.45 15.50
N VAL A 270 -5.20 -14.72 15.08
CA VAL A 270 -5.15 -15.09 13.66
C VAL A 270 -6.48 -14.72 13.02
N THR A 271 -6.46 -14.01 11.90
CA THR A 271 -7.69 -13.55 11.25
C THR A 271 -7.71 -13.93 9.79
N LEU A 272 -8.79 -14.60 9.38
CA LEU A 272 -9.20 -14.67 7.99
C LEU A 272 -10.35 -13.68 7.80
N GLY A 273 -10.34 -12.90 6.73
CA GLY A 273 -11.44 -11.99 6.49
C GLY A 273 -11.69 -11.70 5.02
N ASN A 274 -12.81 -11.09 4.70
CA ASN A 274 -13.15 -10.81 3.31
C ASN A 274 -13.95 -9.52 3.13
N SER A 275 -14.03 -9.11 1.87
CA SER A 275 -15.06 -8.18 1.41
C SER A 275 -15.41 -8.48 -0.03
N SER A 276 -16.61 -9.00 -0.28
CA SER A 276 -17.16 -9.19 -1.62
C SER A 276 -17.81 -7.93 -2.20
N THR A 277 -17.40 -6.76 -1.74
CA THR A 277 -17.81 -5.45 -2.29
C THR A 277 -16.83 -4.98 -3.35
N ALA A 278 -17.23 -4.00 -4.16
CA ALA A 278 -16.35 -3.33 -5.10
C ALA A 278 -16.78 -1.88 -5.30
N ILE A 279 -15.89 -1.07 -5.84
CA ILE A 279 -16.27 0.22 -6.40
C ILE A 279 -16.80 -0.07 -7.81
N THR A 280 -18.12 -0.02 -7.99
CA THR A 280 -18.78 -0.46 -9.23
C THR A 280 -19.07 0.67 -10.21
N GLY A 281 -19.08 1.91 -9.73
CA GLY A 281 -19.50 3.10 -10.48
C GLY A 281 -18.36 4.05 -10.86
N GLY A 282 -18.58 4.82 -11.92
CA GLY A 282 -17.68 5.87 -12.38
C GLY A 282 -16.37 5.35 -12.98
N ARG A 283 -15.49 6.27 -13.35
CA ARG A 283 -14.18 5.95 -13.97
C ARG A 283 -13.22 5.19 -13.05
N ASN A 284 -13.45 5.28 -11.74
CA ASN A 284 -12.59 4.68 -10.73
C ASN A 284 -13.10 3.30 -10.27
N TRP A 285 -13.94 2.64 -11.06
CA TRP A 285 -14.36 1.26 -10.79
C TRP A 285 -13.14 0.36 -10.53
N ARG A 286 -13.26 -0.56 -9.56
CA ARG A 286 -12.20 -1.50 -9.14
C ARG A 286 -12.67 -2.44 -8.02
N SER A 287 -12.09 -3.63 -7.93
CA SER A 287 -12.17 -4.46 -6.70
C SER A 287 -11.48 -3.80 -5.51
N GLN A 288 -11.76 -4.32 -4.31
CA GLN A 288 -11.00 -3.96 -3.10
C GLN A 288 -9.51 -4.32 -3.24
N ALA A 289 -9.19 -5.42 -3.93
CA ALA A 289 -7.80 -5.82 -4.19
C ALA A 289 -7.06 -4.75 -5.00
N ARG A 290 -7.59 -4.33 -6.17
CA ARG A 290 -6.95 -3.26 -6.95
C ARG A 290 -6.99 -1.92 -6.23
N PHE A 291 -8.04 -1.64 -5.47
CA PHE A 291 -8.08 -0.45 -4.61
C PHE A 291 -6.94 -0.43 -3.59
N ALA A 292 -6.61 -1.55 -2.96
CA ALA A 292 -5.49 -1.64 -2.02
C ALA A 292 -4.13 -1.37 -2.70
N LEU A 293 -3.96 -1.77 -3.96
CA LEU A 293 -2.69 -1.60 -4.68
C LEU A 293 -2.52 -0.22 -5.33
N THR A 294 -3.59 0.58 -5.41
CA THR A 294 -3.61 1.89 -6.09
C THR A 294 -3.82 3.07 -5.15
N GLN A 295 -3.97 2.82 -3.84
CA GLN A 295 -4.11 3.87 -2.84
C GLN A 295 -2.85 4.05 -1.98
N PRO A 296 -2.60 5.27 -1.46
CA PRO A 296 -1.49 5.52 -0.55
C PRO A 296 -1.47 4.56 0.65
N ASN A 297 -0.31 3.94 0.90
CA ASN A 297 -0.07 2.98 1.98
C ASN A 297 -0.96 1.72 1.95
N GLY A 298 -1.71 1.47 0.87
CA GLY A 298 -2.58 0.30 0.81
C GLY A 298 -1.79 -1.01 0.83
N ALA A 299 -0.81 -1.18 -0.05
CA ALA A 299 0.08 -2.34 -0.06
C ALA A 299 0.86 -2.50 1.27
N THR A 300 1.27 -1.40 1.90
CA THR A 300 1.93 -1.43 3.22
C THR A 300 1.02 -1.98 4.31
N ARG A 301 -0.27 -1.64 4.29
CA ARG A 301 -1.26 -2.21 5.22
C ARG A 301 -1.46 -3.70 4.96
N LEU A 302 -1.56 -4.11 3.70
CA LEU A 302 -1.65 -5.52 3.35
C LEU A 302 -0.41 -6.31 3.84
N ALA A 303 0.79 -5.74 3.69
CA ALA A 303 2.02 -6.34 4.19
C ALA A 303 2.02 -6.48 5.72
N LEU A 304 1.50 -5.48 6.43
CA LEU A 304 1.34 -5.56 7.88
C LEU A 304 0.35 -6.66 8.27
N HIS A 305 -0.83 -6.72 7.65
CA HIS A 305 -1.81 -7.77 7.87
C HIS A 305 -1.17 -9.15 7.72
N TYR A 306 -0.52 -9.36 6.58
CA TYR A 306 0.16 -10.60 6.24
C TYR A 306 1.21 -11.03 7.28
N LEU A 307 2.07 -10.10 7.72
CA LEU A 307 3.12 -10.37 8.71
C LEU A 307 2.60 -10.41 10.16
N ARG A 308 1.32 -10.08 10.38
CA ARG A 308 0.65 -10.10 11.69
C ARG A 308 -0.50 -11.09 11.74
N ASN A 309 -0.42 -12.19 10.97
CA ASN A 309 -1.39 -13.29 10.99
C ASN A 309 -2.79 -12.92 10.51
N HIS A 310 -2.91 -11.96 9.59
CA HIS A 310 -4.16 -11.61 8.93
C HIS A 310 -4.04 -11.90 7.44
N LEU A 311 -5.06 -12.53 6.86
CA LEU A 311 -5.15 -12.72 5.41
C LEU A 311 -6.57 -12.40 4.95
N TYR A 312 -6.64 -11.56 3.91
CA TYR A 312 -7.91 -11.12 3.35
C TYR A 312 -8.14 -11.67 1.94
N PHE A 313 -9.41 -11.98 1.68
CA PHE A 313 -9.90 -12.52 0.42
C PHE A 313 -10.82 -11.50 -0.24
N TYR A 314 -10.53 -11.19 -1.51
CA TYR A 314 -11.30 -10.21 -2.28
C TYR A 314 -11.59 -10.79 -3.66
N PRO A 315 -12.85 -10.87 -4.09
CA PRO A 315 -13.15 -11.13 -5.49
C PRO A 315 -12.57 -10.04 -6.40
N GLU A 316 -12.19 -10.42 -7.61
CA GLU A 316 -11.97 -9.45 -8.67
C GLU A 316 -13.28 -8.73 -9.03
N HIS A 317 -13.19 -7.54 -9.63
CA HIS A 317 -14.36 -6.83 -10.15
C HIS A 317 -14.06 -6.21 -11.51
N LYS A 318 -14.23 -7.02 -12.57
CA LYS A 318 -13.86 -6.69 -13.95
C LYS A 318 -12.39 -6.36 -14.13
N ASP A 319 -11.59 -6.69 -13.12
CA ASP A 319 -10.16 -6.38 -13.09
C ASP A 319 -9.34 -7.46 -13.81
N HIS A 320 -9.98 -8.60 -14.10
CA HIS A 320 -9.38 -9.78 -14.70
C HIS A 320 -10.39 -10.51 -15.59
N ASP A 321 -10.81 -9.82 -16.65
CA ASP A 321 -11.76 -10.33 -17.66
C ASP A 321 -11.14 -10.23 -19.05
N THR A 322 -11.18 -11.31 -19.84
CA THR A 322 -10.60 -11.36 -21.20
C THR A 322 -11.09 -10.20 -22.06
N GLY A 323 -10.15 -9.45 -22.65
CA GLY A 323 -10.39 -8.26 -23.46
C GLY A 323 -9.32 -7.21 -23.25
N ARG A 324 -9.51 -6.02 -23.81
CA ARG A 324 -8.54 -4.91 -23.72
C ARG A 324 -9.16 -3.59 -23.29
N ASN A 325 -10.37 -3.28 -23.76
CA ASN A 325 -10.97 -1.94 -23.67
C ASN A 325 -12.47 -1.96 -23.30
N GLY A 326 -13.00 -3.05 -22.77
CA GLY A 326 -14.42 -3.10 -22.40
C GLY A 326 -15.41 -3.09 -23.58
N LYS A 327 -14.93 -3.21 -24.83
CA LYS A 327 -15.76 -3.09 -26.05
C LYS A 327 -16.45 -4.41 -26.39
N ASN A 328 -17.65 -4.32 -26.99
CA ASN A 328 -18.45 -5.46 -27.45
C ASN A 328 -18.74 -6.52 -26.37
N GLY A 329 -18.87 -6.09 -25.11
CA GLY A 329 -19.09 -7.00 -23.98
C GLY A 329 -17.83 -7.74 -23.50
N GLY A 330 -16.65 -7.50 -24.10
CA GLY A 330 -15.37 -7.99 -23.59
C GLY A 330 -14.87 -7.20 -22.38
N GLY A 331 -13.90 -7.77 -21.66
CA GLY A 331 -13.28 -7.16 -20.48
C GLY A 331 -12.12 -6.21 -20.80
N HIS A 332 -11.30 -5.96 -19.78
CA HIS A 332 -10.12 -5.07 -19.85
C HIS A 332 -8.80 -5.83 -19.70
N GLY A 333 -8.84 -7.16 -19.70
CA GLY A 333 -7.77 -8.10 -19.35
C GLY A 333 -7.39 -8.00 -17.88
N ASP A 334 -6.13 -8.34 -17.56
CA ASP A 334 -5.58 -8.16 -16.22
C ASP A 334 -5.06 -6.73 -16.05
N VAL A 335 -5.84 -5.93 -15.33
CA VAL A 335 -5.55 -4.50 -15.06
C VAL A 335 -4.98 -4.27 -13.65
N PHE A 336 -4.53 -5.31 -12.95
CA PHE A 336 -3.85 -5.14 -11.67
C PHE A 336 -2.47 -4.49 -11.89
N PRO A 337 -2.09 -3.48 -11.09
CA PRO A 337 -0.78 -2.83 -11.23
C PRO A 337 0.41 -3.69 -10.83
N ALA A 338 0.17 -4.69 -9.98
CA ALA A 338 1.19 -5.47 -9.30
C ALA A 338 0.63 -6.82 -8.86
N ASN A 339 1.49 -7.81 -8.72
CA ASN A 339 1.19 -9.02 -7.97
C ASN A 339 1.72 -8.89 -6.54
N VAL A 340 1.03 -9.48 -5.56
CA VAL A 340 1.41 -9.42 -4.13
C VAL A 340 1.09 -10.75 -3.43
N PRO A 341 1.83 -11.12 -2.36
CA PRO A 341 1.52 -12.33 -1.59
C PRO A 341 0.52 -12.06 -0.45
N TYR A 342 0.08 -10.82 -0.27
CA TYR A 342 -0.59 -10.36 0.94
C TYR A 342 -2.10 -10.62 1.01
N ILE A 343 -2.71 -10.94 -0.13
CA ILE A 343 -4.15 -11.19 -0.28
C ILE A 343 -4.35 -12.38 -1.22
N VAL A 344 -5.55 -12.94 -1.19
CA VAL A 344 -6.01 -13.88 -2.22
C VAL A 344 -7.12 -13.19 -3.01
N VAL A 345 -6.90 -13.06 -4.32
CA VAL A 345 -7.90 -12.52 -5.24
C VAL A 345 -8.60 -13.68 -5.93
N SER A 346 -9.92 -13.81 -5.77
CA SER A 346 -10.68 -14.90 -6.40
C SER A 346 -11.25 -14.47 -7.75
N GLN A 347 -11.26 -15.40 -8.72
CA GLN A 347 -11.91 -15.20 -10.02
C GLN A 347 -13.43 -15.30 -9.84
N GLY A 348 -14.16 -14.34 -10.40
CA GLY A 348 -15.62 -14.28 -10.35
C GLY A 348 -16.13 -13.19 -9.42
N SER A 349 -17.45 -13.19 -9.21
CA SER A 349 -18.15 -12.14 -8.46
C SER A 349 -18.31 -12.48 -6.97
N SER A 350 -19.24 -11.79 -6.30
CA SER A 350 -19.55 -12.01 -4.88
C SER A 350 -19.79 -13.49 -4.57
N GLY A 351 -19.13 -14.00 -3.54
CA GLY A 351 -19.21 -15.41 -3.15
C GLY A 351 -18.07 -16.30 -3.65
N SER A 352 -17.31 -15.86 -4.67
CA SER A 352 -16.19 -16.64 -5.21
C SER A 352 -15.03 -16.81 -4.20
N ASP A 353 -14.90 -15.87 -3.27
CA ASP A 353 -13.93 -15.85 -2.18
C ASP A 353 -14.16 -16.94 -1.11
N ARG A 354 -15.41 -17.43 -0.98
CA ARG A 354 -15.81 -18.38 0.06
C ARG A 354 -15.05 -19.70 0.02
N ALA A 355 -14.78 -20.21 -1.18
CA ALA A 355 -14.04 -21.46 -1.35
C ALA A 355 -12.61 -21.34 -0.80
N PHE A 356 -11.95 -20.21 -1.05
CA PHE A 356 -10.61 -19.93 -0.55
C PHE A 356 -10.59 -19.72 0.97
N MET A 357 -11.54 -18.95 1.52
CA MET A 357 -11.65 -18.78 2.97
C MET A 357 -11.82 -20.13 3.69
N ASN A 358 -12.71 -20.98 3.19
CA ASN A 358 -12.93 -22.32 3.77
C ASN A 358 -11.67 -23.19 3.67
N ALA A 359 -10.93 -23.13 2.55
CA ALA A 359 -9.69 -23.88 2.38
C ALA A 359 -8.59 -23.40 3.35
N PHE A 360 -8.45 -22.09 3.56
CA PHE A 360 -7.49 -21.54 4.52
C PHE A 360 -7.88 -21.82 5.98
N ALA A 361 -9.18 -21.80 6.31
CA ALA A 361 -9.65 -22.23 7.63
C ALA A 361 -9.31 -23.70 7.90
N ALA A 362 -9.51 -24.57 6.90
CA ALA A 362 -9.13 -25.98 6.96
C ALA A 362 -7.61 -26.17 7.11
N MET A 363 -6.78 -25.41 6.38
CA MET A 363 -5.32 -25.45 6.57
C MET A 363 -4.90 -25.02 7.99
N LEU A 364 -5.47 -23.92 8.49
CA LEU A 364 -5.22 -23.44 9.86
C LEU A 364 -5.60 -24.49 10.92
N ALA A 365 -6.67 -25.24 10.67
CA ALA A 365 -7.14 -26.31 11.53
C ALA A 365 -6.21 -27.53 11.48
N ALA A 366 -5.71 -27.87 10.29
CA ALA A 366 -4.86 -29.03 10.03
C ALA A 366 -3.44 -28.91 10.59
N LEU A 367 -2.91 -27.68 10.74
CA LEU A 367 -1.58 -27.46 11.33
C LEU A 367 -1.44 -28.20 12.65
N ARG A 368 -0.27 -28.78 12.91
CA ARG A 368 0.02 -29.40 14.22
C ARG A 368 0.03 -28.34 15.33
N PRO A 369 -0.45 -28.64 16.56
CA PRO A 369 -0.55 -27.67 17.64
C PRO A 369 0.75 -26.90 17.88
N GLU A 370 1.88 -27.60 18.00
CA GLU A 370 3.20 -27.02 18.21
C GLU A 370 3.68 -26.19 17.01
N THR A 371 3.38 -26.63 15.79
CA THR A 371 3.74 -25.93 14.55
C THR A 371 2.97 -24.61 14.45
N LYS A 372 1.66 -24.64 14.72
CA LYS A 372 0.82 -23.44 14.71
C LYS A 372 1.29 -22.42 15.76
N GLN A 373 1.68 -22.86 16.96
CA GLN A 373 2.19 -21.96 18.00
C GLN A 373 3.45 -21.21 17.57
N VAL A 374 4.41 -21.89 16.92
CA VAL A 374 5.62 -21.25 16.38
C VAL A 374 5.26 -20.29 15.25
N LEU A 375 4.39 -20.71 14.32
CA LEU A 375 3.97 -19.87 13.21
C LEU A 375 3.26 -18.59 13.67
N VAL A 376 2.32 -18.68 14.64
CA VAL A 376 1.58 -17.52 15.17
C VAL A 376 2.47 -16.51 15.89
N ARG A 377 3.53 -16.97 16.57
CA ARG A 377 4.47 -16.11 17.31
C ARG A 377 5.53 -15.46 16.40
N SER A 378 5.54 -15.81 15.12
CA SER A 378 6.47 -15.33 14.11
C SER A 378 5.69 -14.65 12.97
N PRO A 379 6.35 -13.98 12.02
CA PRO A 379 5.68 -13.45 10.84
C PRO A 379 5.43 -14.53 9.76
N LEU A 380 5.58 -15.82 10.07
CA LEU A 380 5.59 -16.90 9.08
C LEU A 380 4.24 -17.55 8.80
N LEU A 381 3.21 -17.37 9.63
CA LEU A 381 1.94 -18.10 9.46
C LEU A 381 1.34 -17.90 8.06
N MET A 382 0.99 -16.66 7.70
CA MET A 382 0.39 -16.38 6.39
C MET A 382 1.34 -16.63 5.22
N PRO A 383 2.65 -16.34 5.31
CA PRO A 383 3.60 -16.81 4.30
C PRO A 383 3.63 -18.31 4.07
N THR A 384 3.58 -19.09 5.14
CA THR A 384 3.57 -20.55 5.06
C THR A 384 2.29 -21.03 4.41
N LEU A 385 1.13 -20.49 4.80
CA LEU A 385 -0.15 -20.87 4.19
C LEU A 385 -0.25 -20.45 2.71
N GLN A 386 0.26 -19.27 2.34
CA GLN A 386 0.35 -18.86 0.93
C GLN A 386 1.24 -19.79 0.12
N GLN A 387 2.36 -20.26 0.70
CA GLN A 387 3.24 -21.24 0.06
C GLN A 387 2.51 -22.56 -0.19
N VAL A 388 1.87 -23.11 0.84
CA VAL A 388 1.13 -24.37 0.75
C VAL A 388 0.01 -24.25 -0.27
N PHE A 389 -0.80 -23.20 -0.19
CA PHE A 389 -1.88 -22.91 -1.14
C PHE A 389 -1.38 -22.90 -2.59
N ARG A 390 -0.35 -22.10 -2.87
CA ARG A 390 0.16 -21.95 -4.24
C ARG A 390 0.79 -23.22 -4.80
N ARG A 391 1.41 -24.06 -3.96
CA ARG A 391 1.98 -25.36 -4.36
C ARG A 391 0.95 -26.47 -4.53
N SER A 392 -0.25 -26.32 -3.98
CA SER A 392 -1.25 -27.39 -3.93
C SER A 392 -2.29 -27.31 -5.04
N ASN A 393 -2.42 -26.18 -5.75
CA ASN A 393 -3.45 -26.05 -6.78
C ASN A 393 -3.27 -27.11 -7.89
N ARG A 394 -4.39 -27.62 -8.41
CA ARG A 394 -4.47 -28.72 -9.39
C ARG A 394 -3.71 -28.46 -10.69
N ASN A 395 -3.49 -27.19 -11.04
CA ASN A 395 -2.73 -26.80 -12.21
C ASN A 395 -1.20 -26.82 -12.00
N VAL A 396 -0.73 -26.96 -10.76
CA VAL A 396 0.68 -27.09 -10.38
C VAL A 396 0.99 -28.59 -10.26
N LYS A 397 1.53 -29.18 -11.34
CA LYS A 397 1.65 -30.64 -11.46
C LYS A 397 2.98 -31.18 -10.96
N ASN A 398 4.00 -30.34 -10.93
CA ASN A 398 5.35 -30.67 -10.48
C ASN A 398 5.98 -29.48 -9.75
N ASP A 399 7.14 -29.72 -9.12
CA ASP A 399 7.82 -28.68 -8.34
C ASP A 399 8.30 -27.48 -9.17
N GLU A 400 8.63 -27.68 -10.44
CA GLU A 400 9.09 -26.58 -11.29
C GLU A 400 7.94 -25.67 -11.73
N ASP A 401 6.70 -26.18 -11.84
CA ASP A 401 5.51 -25.33 -12.08
C ASP A 401 5.36 -24.27 -10.97
N TYR A 402 5.80 -24.55 -9.73
CA TYR A 402 5.80 -23.59 -8.64
C TYR A 402 6.62 -22.34 -8.96
N PHE A 403 7.70 -22.46 -9.72
CA PHE A 403 8.58 -21.32 -10.05
C PHE A 403 8.13 -20.55 -11.29
N THR A 404 6.89 -20.75 -11.75
CA THR A 404 6.31 -20.13 -12.95
C THR A 404 5.07 -19.31 -12.62
N GLY A 405 4.61 -18.52 -13.60
CA GLY A 405 3.34 -17.78 -13.48
C GLY A 405 2.10 -18.66 -13.24
N LYS A 406 2.16 -19.98 -13.49
CA LYS A 406 1.05 -20.91 -13.25
C LYS A 406 0.63 -20.97 -11.78
N ALA A 407 1.59 -21.03 -10.87
CA ALA A 407 1.34 -21.05 -9.41
C ALA A 407 1.12 -19.64 -8.84
N HIS A 408 1.39 -18.61 -9.64
CA HIS A 408 1.42 -17.21 -9.22
C HIS A 408 0.59 -16.28 -10.09
N PRO A 409 -0.69 -16.62 -10.40
CA PRO A 409 -1.56 -15.69 -11.10
C PRO A 409 -1.89 -14.47 -10.23
N SER A 410 -2.40 -13.40 -10.85
CA SER A 410 -2.98 -12.26 -10.13
C SER A 410 -4.29 -12.62 -9.43
N VAL A 411 -5.06 -13.52 -10.06
CA VAL A 411 -6.39 -13.95 -9.64
C VAL A 411 -6.47 -15.47 -9.71
N PHE A 412 -7.03 -16.08 -8.68
CA PHE A 412 -7.11 -17.53 -8.52
C PHE A 412 -8.50 -18.06 -8.87
N ASP A 413 -8.54 -19.12 -9.67
CA ASP A 413 -9.77 -19.86 -9.96
C ASP A 413 -10.03 -20.90 -8.87
N GLY A 414 -11.18 -20.81 -8.22
CA GLY A 414 -11.60 -21.73 -7.16
C GLY A 414 -11.77 -23.17 -7.64
N SER A 415 -11.97 -23.39 -8.95
CA SER A 415 -12.05 -24.74 -9.54
C SER A 415 -10.72 -25.50 -9.47
N LEU A 416 -9.60 -24.79 -9.30
CA LEU A 416 -8.25 -25.35 -9.22
C LEU A 416 -7.82 -25.71 -7.79
N LEU A 417 -8.65 -25.42 -6.78
CA LEU A 417 -8.34 -25.75 -5.39
C LEU A 417 -8.26 -27.27 -5.19
N ASP A 418 -7.15 -27.73 -4.60
CA ASP A 418 -6.98 -29.06 -4.06
C ASP A 418 -6.88 -28.99 -2.54
N VAL A 419 -8.04 -28.88 -1.89
CA VAL A 419 -8.09 -28.62 -0.44
C VAL A 419 -7.54 -29.80 0.37
N GLU A 420 -7.67 -31.03 -0.12
CA GLU A 420 -7.08 -32.21 0.53
C GLU A 420 -5.55 -32.12 0.54
N THR A 421 -4.92 -31.83 -0.60
CA THR A 421 -3.47 -31.65 -0.67
C THR A 421 -3.00 -30.50 0.22
N MET A 422 -3.77 -29.40 0.26
CA MET A 422 -3.48 -28.24 1.12
C MET A 422 -3.46 -28.61 2.62
N VAL A 423 -4.47 -29.34 3.11
CA VAL A 423 -4.52 -29.72 4.53
C VAL A 423 -3.47 -30.76 4.89
N ARG A 424 -3.20 -31.74 4.01
CA ARG A 424 -2.14 -32.74 4.23
C ARG A 424 -0.77 -32.08 4.33
N ARG A 425 -0.41 -31.20 3.40
CA ARG A 425 0.84 -30.44 3.44
C ARG A 425 0.95 -29.56 4.69
N SER A 426 -0.16 -28.94 5.11
CA SER A 426 -0.18 -28.15 6.34
C SER A 426 0.03 -29.02 7.58
N HIS A 427 -0.56 -30.22 7.63
CA HIS A 427 -0.41 -31.17 8.73
C HIS A 427 1.00 -31.78 8.80
N GLU A 428 1.68 -31.92 7.65
CA GLU A 428 3.06 -32.41 7.58
C GLU A 428 4.10 -31.44 8.18
N LEU A 429 3.81 -30.13 8.20
CA LEU A 429 4.74 -29.11 8.70
C LEU A 429 5.16 -29.36 10.16
N ARG A 430 6.47 -29.26 10.39
CA ARG A 430 7.09 -29.42 11.71
C ARG A 430 7.68 -28.08 12.19
N PRO A 431 7.73 -27.81 13.51
CA PRO A 431 8.23 -26.53 14.03
C PRO A 431 9.67 -26.20 13.62
N ASP A 432 10.50 -27.23 13.46
CA ASP A 432 11.90 -27.15 13.09
C ASP A 432 12.13 -27.14 11.57
N SER A 433 11.11 -27.48 10.76
CA SER A 433 11.15 -27.52 9.29
C SER A 433 9.99 -26.69 8.71
N LEU A 434 10.20 -25.37 8.66
CA LEU A 434 9.24 -24.40 8.15
C LEU A 434 9.79 -23.68 6.90
N PRO A 435 8.92 -23.21 5.99
CA PRO A 435 9.34 -22.34 4.89
C PRO A 435 9.97 -21.03 5.39
N PRO A 436 11.04 -20.53 4.72
CA PRO A 436 11.62 -19.23 5.07
C PRO A 436 10.73 -18.07 4.60
N LEU A 437 11.02 -16.86 5.07
CA LEU A 437 10.38 -15.62 4.62
C LEU A 437 11.24 -14.95 3.55
N ALA A 438 10.77 -14.92 2.30
CA ALA A 438 11.39 -14.13 1.24
C ALA A 438 11.07 -12.64 1.43
N GLN A 439 12.11 -11.81 1.44
CA GLN A 439 12.02 -10.36 1.48
C GLN A 439 13.12 -9.76 0.61
N PHE A 440 12.85 -8.59 0.05
CA PHE A 440 13.88 -7.83 -0.66
C PHE A 440 13.62 -6.32 -0.60
N LYS A 441 14.61 -5.57 -1.06
CA LYS A 441 14.52 -4.12 -1.27
C LYS A 441 15.16 -3.73 -2.60
N VAL A 442 14.70 -2.65 -3.20
CA VAL A 442 15.41 -1.98 -4.30
C VAL A 442 16.49 -1.11 -3.69
N THR A 443 17.75 -1.33 -4.09
CA THR A 443 18.90 -0.55 -3.59
C THR A 443 19.44 0.45 -4.59
N LYS A 444 19.21 0.19 -5.89
CA LYS A 444 19.48 1.09 -7.00
C LYS A 444 18.39 0.91 -8.04
N GLU A 445 17.99 1.99 -8.69
CA GLU A 445 17.10 1.96 -9.85
C GLU A 445 17.37 3.16 -10.74
N ASP A 446 17.09 3.03 -12.04
CA ASP A 446 17.06 4.18 -12.93
C ASP A 446 15.94 5.14 -12.49
N GLU A 447 16.28 6.43 -12.35
CA GLU A 447 15.35 7.47 -11.88
C GLU A 447 14.93 8.37 -13.06
N PRO A 448 13.70 8.21 -13.58
CA PRO A 448 13.25 9.06 -14.68
C PRO A 448 13.06 10.51 -14.22
N VAL A 449 13.35 11.44 -15.14
CA VAL A 449 13.33 12.88 -14.89
C VAL A 449 11.98 13.46 -15.30
N ALA A 450 11.25 14.04 -14.34
CA ALA A 450 9.99 14.72 -14.61
C ALA A 450 10.19 15.88 -15.58
N GLY A 451 9.32 15.96 -16.60
CA GLY A 451 9.42 16.97 -17.66
C GLY A 451 10.35 16.60 -18.82
N GLN A 452 11.13 15.52 -18.71
CA GLN A 452 11.96 14.98 -19.80
C GLN A 452 11.49 13.58 -20.20
N ASP A 453 11.45 12.67 -19.23
CA ASP A 453 11.03 11.28 -19.43
C ASP A 453 9.52 11.11 -19.39
N PHE A 454 8.87 11.81 -18.46
CA PHE A 454 7.44 11.73 -18.28
C PHE A 454 6.83 13.08 -17.97
N PHE A 455 5.57 13.19 -18.39
CA PHE A 455 4.78 14.40 -18.35
C PHE A 455 3.58 14.12 -17.48
N ASP A 456 3.61 14.58 -16.23
CA ASP A 456 2.58 14.33 -15.24
C ASP A 456 2.56 15.44 -14.20
N PHE A 457 1.45 15.56 -13.47
CA PHE A 457 1.27 16.57 -12.43
C PHE A 457 1.81 16.12 -11.06
N ARG A 458 2.14 14.83 -10.92
CA ARG A 458 2.75 14.24 -9.72
C ARG A 458 3.58 12.99 -10.06
N PRO A 459 4.62 12.66 -9.28
CA PRO A 459 5.42 11.46 -9.52
C PRO A 459 4.61 10.20 -9.18
N HIS A 460 4.43 9.33 -10.18
CA HIS A 460 3.70 8.07 -10.08
C HIS A 460 4.53 6.83 -10.42
N GLN A 461 5.85 6.98 -10.55
CA GLN A 461 6.73 5.88 -10.94
C GLN A 461 6.87 4.81 -9.85
N ARG A 462 6.81 5.18 -8.57
CA ARG A 462 6.85 4.26 -7.43
C ARG A 462 5.44 4.11 -6.88
N LEU A 463 4.82 2.94 -7.05
CA LEU A 463 3.51 2.66 -6.46
C LEU A 463 3.66 2.32 -4.99
N PHE A 464 4.57 1.39 -4.66
CA PHE A 464 4.89 1.03 -3.28
C PHE A 464 6.21 0.25 -3.18
N ASP A 465 6.78 0.31 -1.98
CA ASP A 465 7.88 -0.52 -1.53
C ASP A 465 7.46 -1.18 -0.20
N THR A 466 7.37 -2.51 -0.20
CA THR A 466 7.03 -3.30 0.98
C THR A 466 7.98 -4.50 1.10
N PRO A 467 8.11 -5.14 2.27
CA PRO A 467 9.13 -6.17 2.46
C PRO A 467 9.05 -7.36 1.50
N CYS A 468 7.85 -7.76 1.06
CA CYS A 468 7.63 -8.90 0.17
C CYS A 468 7.01 -8.49 -1.19
N ALA A 469 6.87 -7.20 -1.48
CA ALA A 469 6.36 -6.73 -2.76
C ALA A 469 6.80 -5.31 -3.09
N VAL A 470 7.25 -5.08 -4.32
CA VAL A 470 7.65 -3.78 -4.83
C VAL A 470 7.00 -3.58 -6.19
N ALA A 471 6.47 -2.38 -6.43
CA ALA A 471 5.82 -2.06 -7.69
C ALA A 471 6.25 -0.71 -8.28
N ARG A 472 6.48 -0.70 -9.59
CA ARG A 472 6.85 0.47 -10.39
C ARG A 472 5.94 0.66 -11.59
N VAL A 473 5.87 1.89 -12.09
CA VAL A 473 5.26 2.23 -13.39
C VAL A 473 6.37 2.66 -14.33
N TYR A 474 6.40 2.10 -15.54
CA TYR A 474 7.37 2.42 -16.57
C TYR A 474 7.10 3.83 -17.13
N LYS A 475 7.76 4.83 -16.55
CA LYS A 475 7.63 6.25 -16.92
C LYS A 475 8.85 6.79 -17.67
N SER A 476 10.01 6.13 -17.65
CA SER A 476 11.21 6.55 -18.40
C SER A 476 11.00 6.51 -19.91
N THR A 477 11.72 7.33 -20.68
CA THR A 477 11.83 7.22 -22.14
C THR A 477 12.83 6.17 -22.60
N ALA A 478 13.76 5.75 -21.74
CA ALA A 478 14.76 4.73 -22.05
C ALA A 478 14.10 3.42 -22.53
N SER A 479 14.81 2.69 -23.39
CA SER A 479 14.36 1.39 -23.93
C SER A 479 14.28 0.29 -22.86
N SER A 480 15.00 0.47 -21.74
CA SER A 480 14.97 -0.42 -20.58
C SER A 480 15.12 0.33 -19.27
N LEU A 481 14.66 -0.30 -18.18
CA LEU A 481 14.90 0.11 -16.81
C LEU A 481 15.83 -0.88 -16.12
N ARG A 482 16.78 -0.36 -15.33
CA ARG A 482 17.70 -1.16 -14.53
C ARG A 482 17.43 -1.02 -13.05
N PHE A 483 17.58 -2.13 -12.34
CA PHE A 483 17.36 -2.23 -10.90
C PHE A 483 18.46 -3.07 -10.24
N THR A 484 18.77 -2.79 -8.99
CA THR A 484 19.53 -3.71 -8.12
C THR A 484 18.64 -4.12 -6.95
N LEU A 485 18.30 -5.40 -6.88
CA LEU A 485 17.43 -5.99 -5.85
C LEU A 485 18.25 -6.77 -4.83
N ASP A 486 18.03 -6.50 -3.55
CA ASP A 486 18.77 -7.07 -2.43
C ASP A 486 17.82 -7.90 -1.54
N ALA A 487 17.99 -9.22 -1.58
CA ALA A 487 17.21 -10.21 -0.86
C ALA A 487 17.79 -10.59 0.52
N ARG A 488 18.88 -9.97 0.97
CA ARG A 488 19.54 -10.32 2.24
C ARG A 488 18.71 -10.02 3.48
N SER A 489 17.58 -9.32 3.33
CA SER A 489 16.57 -9.18 4.38
C SER A 489 15.71 -10.43 4.58
N SER A 490 15.73 -11.40 3.65
CA SER A 490 15.05 -12.70 3.79
C SER A 490 15.58 -13.48 4.99
N ARG A 491 14.72 -14.29 5.62
CA ARG A 491 15.04 -14.96 6.89
C ARG A 491 14.54 -16.39 6.95
N ASP A 492 15.41 -17.28 7.41
CA ASP A 492 15.01 -18.55 8.02
C ASP A 492 14.94 -18.35 9.54
N PHE A 493 13.82 -18.69 10.15
CA PHE A 493 13.61 -18.46 11.58
C PHE A 493 14.24 -19.55 12.47
N SER A 494 14.76 -20.62 11.86
CA SER A 494 15.57 -21.67 12.51
C SER A 494 17.08 -21.45 12.28
N GLY A 495 17.48 -20.34 11.63
CA GLY A 495 18.88 -19.97 11.40
C GLY A 495 19.58 -20.74 10.27
N ARG A 496 18.84 -21.46 9.42
CA ARG A 496 19.42 -22.22 8.30
C ARG A 496 19.91 -21.30 7.17
N PRO A 497 20.96 -21.70 6.44
CA PRO A 497 21.44 -20.92 5.29
C PRO A 497 20.38 -20.87 4.19
N LEU A 498 20.29 -19.72 3.52
CA LEU A 498 19.34 -19.48 2.44
C LEU A 498 20.00 -19.56 1.06
N SER A 499 19.25 -20.12 0.12
CA SER A 499 19.48 -20.03 -1.33
C SER A 499 18.39 -19.20 -1.99
N PHE A 500 18.67 -18.59 -3.14
CA PHE A 500 17.74 -17.67 -3.79
C PHE A 500 17.49 -18.06 -5.25
N ARG A 501 16.22 -18.03 -5.67
CA ARG A 501 15.79 -18.10 -7.06
C ARG A 501 15.02 -16.84 -7.43
N TRP A 502 15.44 -16.20 -8.51
CA TRP A 502 14.72 -15.10 -9.14
C TRP A 502 14.15 -15.59 -10.47
N LYS A 503 12.85 -15.40 -10.69
CA LYS A 503 12.15 -15.95 -11.85
C LYS A 503 11.20 -14.93 -12.46
N VAL A 504 11.19 -14.82 -13.78
CA VAL A 504 10.16 -14.07 -14.51
C VAL A 504 8.88 -14.90 -14.46
N LEU A 505 7.88 -14.40 -13.74
CA LEU A 505 6.57 -15.03 -13.58
C LEU A 505 5.58 -14.55 -14.64
N ARG A 506 5.81 -13.33 -15.15
CA ARG A 506 5.05 -12.72 -16.24
C ARG A 506 5.93 -11.73 -16.99
N GLY A 507 5.77 -11.67 -18.31
CA GLY A 507 6.56 -10.79 -19.17
C GLY A 507 7.27 -11.56 -20.28
N ASP A 508 8.20 -10.90 -20.95
CA ASP A 508 9.12 -11.55 -21.88
C ASP A 508 10.35 -12.10 -21.15
N ALA A 509 10.34 -13.38 -20.81
CA ALA A 509 11.49 -13.98 -20.13
C ALA A 509 12.77 -13.96 -21.00
N GLU A 510 12.65 -13.92 -22.33
CA GLU A 510 13.80 -13.92 -23.23
C GLU A 510 14.47 -12.54 -23.32
N ARG A 511 13.72 -11.46 -23.07
CA ARG A 511 14.24 -10.08 -23.14
C ARG A 511 14.62 -9.50 -21.77
N ILE A 512 14.18 -10.10 -20.67
CA ILE A 512 14.50 -9.65 -19.31
C ILE A 512 15.78 -10.32 -18.84
N THR A 513 16.78 -9.54 -18.40
CA THR A 513 18.01 -10.08 -17.81
C THR A 513 17.96 -10.03 -16.29
N ILE A 514 18.43 -11.10 -15.65
CA ILE A 514 18.61 -11.20 -14.20
C ILE A 514 20.02 -11.72 -13.94
N GLU A 515 20.90 -10.84 -13.50
CA GLU A 515 22.32 -11.12 -13.29
C GLU A 515 22.63 -11.18 -11.80
N LYS A 516 23.13 -12.33 -11.34
CA LYS A 516 23.61 -12.48 -9.97
C LYS A 516 24.84 -11.60 -9.74
N GLN A 517 24.80 -10.82 -8.67
CA GLN A 517 25.90 -9.95 -8.24
C GLN A 517 26.70 -10.57 -7.08
N ASP A 518 26.28 -11.75 -6.61
CA ASP A 518 26.96 -12.57 -5.62
C ASP A 518 26.76 -14.07 -5.90
N ALA A 519 27.53 -14.92 -5.22
CA ALA A 519 27.53 -16.36 -5.47
C ALA A 519 26.18 -17.04 -5.13
N ASN A 520 25.47 -16.55 -4.12
CA ASN A 520 24.22 -17.15 -3.64
C ASN A 520 22.96 -16.57 -4.33
N GLY A 521 23.09 -15.54 -5.17
CA GLY A 521 21.98 -14.85 -5.83
C GLY A 521 21.14 -13.99 -4.88
N SER A 522 21.68 -13.59 -3.73
CA SER A 522 21.00 -12.70 -2.77
C SER A 522 20.99 -11.25 -3.22
N LEU A 523 21.87 -10.88 -4.16
CA LEU A 523 21.89 -9.59 -4.83
C LEU A 523 21.82 -9.82 -6.34
N VAL A 524 20.89 -9.15 -7.02
CA VAL A 524 20.74 -9.25 -8.48
C VAL A 524 20.64 -7.88 -9.13
N ALA A 525 21.24 -7.74 -10.31
CA ALA A 525 20.94 -6.66 -11.25
C ALA A 525 19.88 -7.15 -12.23
N ILE A 526 18.86 -6.34 -12.48
CA ILE A 526 17.77 -6.70 -13.39
C ILE A 526 17.64 -5.59 -14.43
N THR A 527 17.55 -5.98 -15.70
CA THR A 527 17.22 -5.08 -16.81
C THR A 527 15.88 -5.49 -17.41
N ILE A 528 14.92 -4.58 -17.45
CA ILE A 528 13.57 -4.81 -17.97
C ILE A 528 13.33 -3.85 -19.14
N PRO A 529 13.28 -4.34 -20.39
CA PRO A 529 12.97 -3.51 -21.53
C PRO A 529 11.50 -3.07 -21.55
N TRP A 530 11.17 -2.10 -22.40
CA TRP A 530 9.77 -1.76 -22.69
C TRP A 530 8.99 -3.00 -23.17
N HIS A 531 7.80 -3.20 -22.59
CA HIS A 531 6.90 -4.29 -22.92
C HIS A 531 5.57 -3.74 -23.44
N GLU A 532 5.14 -4.26 -24.59
CA GLU A 532 3.77 -4.16 -25.03
C GLU A 532 2.88 -5.15 -24.25
N ARG A 533 1.59 -4.87 -24.24
CA ARG A 533 0.59 -5.79 -23.69
C ARG A 533 0.68 -7.16 -24.37
N ARG A 534 0.59 -8.22 -23.57
CA ARG A 534 0.77 -9.61 -24.02
C ARG A 534 -0.01 -10.61 -23.17
N PRO A 535 -0.20 -11.86 -23.64
CA PRO A 535 -0.78 -12.94 -22.85
C PRO A 535 -0.10 -13.14 -21.48
N VAL A 536 -0.88 -13.39 -20.43
CA VAL A 536 -0.36 -13.63 -19.07
C VAL A 536 0.46 -14.91 -18.95
N LEU A 537 0.18 -15.87 -19.84
CA LEU A 537 0.91 -17.11 -20.06
C LEU A 537 0.87 -17.43 -21.56
N PRO A 538 1.83 -18.18 -22.12
CA PRO A 538 1.78 -18.64 -23.50
C PRO A 538 0.43 -19.33 -23.81
N GLY A 539 -0.25 -18.86 -24.87
CA GLY A 539 -1.55 -19.38 -25.29
C GLY A 539 -2.77 -18.89 -24.49
N SER A 540 -2.59 -18.06 -23.46
CA SER A 540 -3.73 -17.49 -22.72
C SER A 540 -4.46 -16.41 -23.53
N ALA A 541 -5.79 -16.41 -23.48
CA ALA A 541 -6.59 -15.29 -23.98
C ALA A 541 -6.55 -14.07 -23.04
N MET A 542 -6.18 -14.27 -21.78
CA MET A 542 -6.02 -13.19 -20.81
C MET A 542 -4.70 -12.47 -21.09
N GLU A 543 -4.76 -11.15 -21.21
CA GLU A 543 -3.59 -10.31 -21.46
C GLU A 543 -3.34 -9.32 -20.33
N SER A 544 -2.07 -8.99 -20.10
CA SER A 544 -1.62 -8.00 -19.15
C SER A 544 -0.54 -7.11 -19.76
N ASN A 545 -0.41 -5.91 -19.22
CA ASN A 545 0.62 -4.92 -19.52
C ASN A 545 1.57 -4.76 -18.33
N ARG A 546 1.94 -5.89 -17.70
CA ARG A 546 2.76 -5.94 -16.48
C ARG A 546 3.80 -7.05 -16.58
N VAL A 547 5.00 -6.76 -16.08
CA VAL A 547 6.05 -7.76 -15.80
C VAL A 547 6.02 -8.07 -14.30
N ASP A 548 6.13 -9.35 -13.95
CA ASP A 548 6.30 -9.82 -12.57
C ASP A 548 7.54 -10.70 -12.46
N ILE A 549 8.38 -10.41 -11.46
CA ILE A 549 9.53 -11.22 -11.08
C ILE A 549 9.31 -11.72 -9.65
N GLY A 550 9.41 -13.03 -9.46
CA GLY A 550 9.31 -13.69 -8.17
C GLY A 550 10.68 -13.96 -7.56
N LEU A 551 10.86 -13.60 -6.28
CA LEU A 551 11.94 -14.05 -5.42
C LEU A 551 11.47 -15.21 -4.55
N PHE A 552 12.20 -16.32 -4.60
CA PHE A 552 12.00 -17.48 -3.74
C PHE A 552 13.26 -17.70 -2.90
N ALA A 553 13.09 -17.70 -1.57
CA ALA A 553 14.14 -18.09 -0.65
C ALA A 553 13.98 -19.57 -0.29
N GLY A 554 15.07 -20.33 -0.21
CA GLY A 554 15.03 -21.77 0.07
C GLY A 554 16.00 -22.15 1.19
N ASN A 555 15.56 -23.03 2.11
CA ASN A 555 16.32 -23.48 3.29
C ASN A 555 16.62 -25.00 3.28
N ALA A 556 16.90 -25.54 2.08
CA ALA A 556 17.05 -26.95 1.74
C ALA A 556 15.75 -27.78 1.79
N ASP A 557 14.97 -27.67 2.86
CA ASP A 557 13.71 -28.42 3.00
C ASP A 557 12.55 -27.78 2.24
N HIS A 558 12.50 -26.44 2.27
CA HIS A 558 11.37 -25.67 1.79
C HIS A 558 11.81 -24.50 0.91
N TRP A 559 10.91 -24.12 0.01
CA TRP A 559 10.90 -22.81 -0.63
C TRP A 559 9.83 -21.95 0.03
N SER A 560 10.10 -20.65 0.15
CA SER A 560 9.17 -19.63 0.64
C SER A 560 8.00 -19.43 -0.33
N ALA A 561 6.91 -18.81 0.16
CA ALA A 561 6.04 -18.04 -0.73
C ALA A 561 6.87 -16.95 -1.46
N PRO A 562 6.54 -16.60 -2.70
CA PRO A 562 7.30 -15.60 -3.44
C PRO A 562 7.14 -14.20 -2.84
N ALA A 563 8.22 -13.42 -2.86
CA ALA A 563 8.14 -11.97 -2.87
C ALA A 563 8.13 -11.47 -4.33
N PHE A 564 7.41 -10.38 -4.61
CA PHE A 564 7.16 -9.94 -5.99
C PHE A 564 7.78 -8.58 -6.32
N PHE A 565 8.47 -8.48 -7.46
CA PHE A 565 8.82 -7.22 -8.09
C PHE A 565 7.99 -7.06 -9.37
N SER A 566 7.15 -6.03 -9.43
CA SER A 566 6.26 -5.77 -10.56
C SER A 566 6.58 -4.45 -11.26
N VAL A 567 6.56 -4.44 -12.59
CA VAL A 567 6.63 -3.22 -13.41
C VAL A 567 5.42 -3.15 -14.32
N TYR A 568 4.65 -2.07 -14.18
CA TYR A 568 3.45 -1.77 -14.98
C TYR A 568 3.81 -0.89 -16.18
N PHE A 569 3.33 -1.25 -17.37
CA PHE A 569 3.60 -0.56 -18.64
C PHE A 569 2.29 0.07 -19.14
N PRO A 570 2.14 1.41 -19.18
CA PRO A 570 0.89 2.01 -19.63
C PRO A 570 0.52 1.59 -21.07
N ASP A 571 -0.61 0.90 -21.24
CA ASP A 571 -1.07 0.35 -22.54
C ASP A 571 -1.65 1.45 -23.47
N ASN A 572 -1.80 2.67 -22.96
CA ASN A 572 -2.21 3.86 -23.69
C ASN A 572 -1.04 4.60 -24.36
N GLN A 573 0.09 3.93 -24.56
CA GLN A 573 1.28 4.49 -25.21
C GLN A 573 1.79 3.54 -26.28
N LYS A 574 2.17 4.08 -27.44
CA LYS A 574 2.98 3.37 -28.43
C LYS A 574 4.35 4.00 -28.49
N ARG A 575 5.40 3.19 -28.40
CA ARG A 575 6.79 3.66 -28.44
C ARG A 575 7.51 3.07 -29.63
N VAL A 576 8.41 3.86 -30.20
CA VAL A 576 9.30 3.43 -31.28
C VAL A 576 10.72 3.80 -30.87
N TYR A 577 11.61 2.83 -30.95
CA TYR A 577 13.05 2.98 -30.71
C TYR A 577 13.81 2.72 -32.01
N ASP A 578 15.01 3.28 -32.15
CA ASP A 578 15.92 2.93 -33.24
C ASP A 578 16.81 1.73 -32.89
N ASP A 579 17.69 1.35 -33.82
CA ASP A 579 18.61 0.22 -33.65
C ASP A 579 19.67 0.44 -32.56
N LEU A 580 19.79 1.67 -32.04
CA LEU A 580 20.66 2.04 -30.92
C LEU A 580 19.85 2.22 -29.62
N ASP A 581 18.61 1.72 -29.57
CA ASP A 581 17.73 1.80 -28.42
C ASP A 581 17.35 3.23 -27.98
N ARG A 582 17.52 4.22 -28.87
CA ARG A 582 17.11 5.61 -28.63
C ARG A 582 15.64 5.78 -28.95
N ILE A 583 14.91 6.51 -28.12
CA ILE A 583 13.49 6.77 -28.34
C ILE A 583 13.32 7.65 -29.59
N LEU A 584 12.54 7.21 -30.58
CA LEU A 584 12.21 7.99 -31.76
C LEU A 584 10.86 8.70 -31.59
N SER A 585 9.88 8.01 -31.03
CA SER A 585 8.56 8.61 -30.77
C SER A 585 7.79 7.92 -29.66
N ILE A 586 6.94 8.71 -28.99
CA ILE A 586 5.91 8.21 -28.09
C ILE A 586 4.57 8.81 -28.51
N ASP A 587 3.63 7.96 -28.91
CA ASP A 587 2.25 8.33 -29.15
C ASP A 587 1.43 8.05 -27.88
N TYR A 588 0.97 9.10 -27.20
CA TYR A 588 0.12 9.00 -26.02
C TYR A 588 -1.38 9.05 -26.33
N SER A 589 -1.76 9.18 -27.61
CA SER A 589 -3.15 9.38 -28.03
C SER A 589 -3.95 8.08 -28.16
N LEU A 590 -3.36 6.94 -27.80
CA LEU A 590 -4.04 5.65 -27.83
C LEU A 590 -5.22 5.63 -26.85
N GLY A 591 -6.38 5.18 -27.33
CA GLY A 591 -7.60 5.05 -26.54
C GLY A 591 -7.67 3.78 -25.68
N ASN A 592 -6.53 3.17 -25.34
CA ASN A 592 -6.52 1.95 -24.52
C ASN A 592 -6.77 2.26 -23.04
N TYR A 593 -7.43 1.34 -22.35
CA TYR A 593 -7.69 1.49 -20.92
C TYR A 593 -6.39 1.40 -20.09
N VAL A 594 -6.20 2.37 -19.22
CA VAL A 594 -5.22 2.36 -18.13
C VAL A 594 -5.95 2.86 -16.87
N ASP A 595 -5.58 2.34 -15.70
CA ASP A 595 -6.21 2.79 -14.44
C ASP A 595 -5.95 4.30 -14.26
N PRO A 596 -7.01 5.11 -14.11
CA PRO A 596 -6.87 6.57 -13.96
C PRO A 596 -6.16 7.01 -12.68
N LEU A 597 -5.89 6.11 -11.72
CA LEU A 597 -5.04 6.39 -10.56
C LEU A 597 -3.55 6.14 -10.83
N ILE A 598 -3.19 5.49 -11.95
CA ILE A 598 -1.81 5.13 -12.32
C ILE A 598 -1.27 6.06 -13.41
N ASP A 599 -2.05 6.29 -14.46
CA ASP A 599 -1.67 7.16 -15.57
C ASP A 599 -2.84 8.04 -16.00
N THR A 600 -2.52 9.28 -16.38
CA THR A 600 -3.51 10.20 -16.92
C THR A 600 -3.40 10.22 -18.45
N PRO A 601 -4.50 9.98 -19.18
CA PRO A 601 -4.51 10.04 -20.63
C PRO A 601 -4.02 11.39 -21.17
N ARG A 602 -3.33 11.36 -22.29
CA ARG A 602 -2.77 12.52 -23.01
C ARG A 602 -3.26 12.47 -24.44
N GLU A 603 -3.20 13.60 -25.13
CA GLU A 603 -3.68 13.72 -26.53
C GLU A 603 -2.62 14.31 -27.45
N TRP A 604 -1.39 13.84 -27.27
CA TRP A 604 -0.28 14.26 -28.10
C TRP A 604 0.65 13.11 -28.43
N GLN A 605 1.46 13.33 -29.46
CA GLN A 605 2.58 12.50 -29.84
C GLN A 605 3.86 13.33 -29.73
N ASP A 606 4.91 12.74 -29.18
CA ASP A 606 6.24 13.33 -29.14
C ASP A 606 7.16 12.60 -30.14
N LYS A 607 7.88 13.36 -30.96
CA LYS A 607 8.93 12.87 -31.86
C LYS A 607 10.28 13.44 -31.46
N TYR A 608 11.20 12.57 -31.08
CA TYR A 608 12.51 12.94 -30.53
C TYR A 608 13.52 13.18 -31.66
N ARG A 609 14.44 14.12 -31.44
CA ARG A 609 15.47 14.54 -32.41
C ARG A 609 16.84 14.44 -31.76
N TYR A 610 17.82 14.01 -32.55
CA TYR A 610 19.18 13.78 -32.10
C TYR A 610 20.16 14.45 -33.05
N GLU A 611 21.33 14.80 -32.53
CA GLU A 611 22.50 15.09 -33.35
C GLU A 611 23.09 13.81 -33.95
N ASP A 612 23.95 13.96 -34.95
CA ASP A 612 24.69 12.85 -35.57
C ASP A 612 25.57 12.09 -34.56
N ASN A 613 26.06 12.78 -33.52
CA ASN A 613 26.81 12.17 -32.42
C ASN A 613 25.93 11.40 -31.41
N GLY A 614 24.60 11.43 -31.61
CA GLY A 614 23.60 10.75 -30.78
C GLY A 614 23.11 11.51 -29.55
N SER A 615 23.55 12.74 -29.32
CA SER A 615 23.02 13.61 -28.26
C SER A 615 21.58 14.00 -28.54
N LEU A 616 20.73 13.98 -27.52
CA LEU A 616 19.34 14.42 -27.62
C LEU A 616 19.31 15.95 -27.82
N LEU A 617 18.67 16.41 -28.91
CA LEU A 617 18.38 17.83 -29.15
C LEU A 617 17.09 18.26 -28.43
N GLY A 618 16.13 17.34 -28.34
CA GLY A 618 14.81 17.57 -27.76
C GLY A 618 13.72 16.84 -28.55
N TRP A 619 12.48 17.31 -28.49
CA TRP A 619 11.36 16.69 -29.22
C TRP A 619 10.38 17.71 -29.76
N ILE A 620 9.62 17.29 -30.78
CA ILE A 620 8.47 18.01 -31.31
C ILE A 620 7.21 17.31 -30.83
N ARG A 621 6.31 18.07 -30.21
CA ARG A 621 5.01 17.62 -29.73
C ARG A 621 3.91 18.00 -30.71
N TYR A 622 3.17 17.00 -31.16
CA TYR A 622 2.01 17.09 -32.05
C TYR A 622 0.73 16.84 -31.26
N ARG A 623 -0.22 17.78 -31.30
CA ARG A 623 -1.52 17.61 -30.63
C ARG A 623 -2.59 17.24 -31.63
N LYS A 624 -3.44 16.29 -31.27
CA LYS A 624 -4.55 15.88 -32.13
C LYS A 624 -5.47 17.06 -32.43
N GLY A 625 -5.70 17.35 -33.71
CA GLY A 625 -6.60 18.41 -34.17
C GLY A 625 -6.04 19.84 -34.06
N LYS A 626 -4.74 20.02 -33.79
CA LYS A 626 -4.07 21.32 -33.88
C LYS A 626 -3.02 21.31 -34.99
N VAL A 627 -2.88 22.45 -35.65
CA VAL A 627 -1.84 22.67 -36.69
C VAL A 627 -0.50 23.01 -36.04
N ASP A 628 -0.52 23.65 -34.87
CA ASP A 628 0.70 24.15 -34.23
C ASP A 628 1.51 23.02 -33.55
N GLU A 629 2.74 22.84 -34.01
CA GLU A 629 3.75 21.99 -33.41
C GLU A 629 4.45 22.73 -32.26
N GLN A 630 4.74 22.03 -31.15
CA GLN A 630 5.48 22.61 -30.03
C GLN A 630 6.86 21.97 -29.92
N GLU A 631 7.90 22.79 -29.90
CA GLU A 631 9.27 22.32 -29.78
C GLU A 631 9.75 22.38 -28.33
N PHE A 632 10.43 21.32 -27.91
CA PHE A 632 11.05 21.22 -26.59
C PHE A 632 12.55 20.99 -26.72
N THR A 633 13.30 21.57 -25.79
CA THR A 633 14.73 21.29 -25.62
C THR A 633 14.95 19.93 -24.97
N ALA A 634 16.17 19.39 -25.04
CA ALA A 634 16.56 18.17 -24.33
C ALA A 634 16.29 18.22 -22.81
N GLY A 635 16.36 19.42 -22.22
CA GLY A 635 16.05 19.65 -20.79
C GLY A 635 14.56 19.67 -20.46
N GLY A 636 13.67 19.59 -21.46
CA GLY A 636 12.22 19.63 -21.30
C GLY A 636 11.62 21.02 -21.16
N LEU A 637 12.32 22.05 -21.66
CA LEU A 637 11.79 23.41 -21.73
C LEU A 637 11.07 23.61 -23.06
N LEU A 638 9.92 24.27 -23.02
CA LEU A 638 9.17 24.67 -24.22
C LEU A 638 9.91 25.83 -24.90
N VAL A 639 10.19 25.70 -26.19
CA VAL A 639 10.77 26.77 -27.02
C VAL A 639 9.66 27.75 -27.42
N VAL A 640 9.81 29.00 -27.00
CA VAL A 640 8.85 30.09 -27.25
C VAL A 640 9.27 30.93 -28.45
N ALA A 641 10.58 31.13 -28.64
CA ALA A 641 11.15 31.81 -29.79
C ALA A 641 12.44 31.12 -30.25
N LYS A 642 12.77 31.29 -31.53
CA LYS A 642 13.99 30.75 -32.16
C LYS A 642 14.85 31.86 -32.73
N ASN A 643 16.15 31.61 -32.76
CA ASN A 643 17.12 32.41 -33.51
C ASN A 643 16.97 32.13 -35.01
N ASN A 644 17.62 32.96 -35.84
CA ASN A 644 17.61 32.81 -37.30
C ASN A 644 18.21 31.48 -37.78
N ASP A 645 19.10 30.87 -36.99
CA ASP A 645 19.70 29.55 -37.25
C ASP A 645 18.81 28.37 -36.80
N GLY A 646 17.62 28.67 -36.24
CA GLY A 646 16.67 27.67 -35.74
C GLY A 646 16.91 27.22 -34.31
N SER A 647 17.99 27.67 -33.64
CA SER A 647 18.27 27.34 -32.24
C SER A 647 17.29 28.03 -31.27
N PRO A 648 17.03 27.47 -30.07
CA PRO A 648 16.16 28.10 -29.08
C PRO A 648 16.70 29.47 -28.62
N ALA A 649 15.93 30.53 -28.81
CA ALA A 649 16.25 31.89 -28.33
C ALA A 649 15.61 32.16 -26.97
N GLU A 650 14.35 31.76 -26.80
CA GLU A 650 13.58 31.92 -25.57
C GLU A 650 12.92 30.60 -25.21
N THR A 651 13.00 30.21 -23.94
CA THR A 651 12.40 28.97 -23.44
C THR A 651 11.67 29.21 -22.13
N THR A 652 10.65 28.39 -21.86
CA THR A 652 9.91 28.42 -20.59
C THR A 652 9.67 27.02 -20.06
N SER A 653 9.56 26.91 -18.74
CA SER A 653 9.17 25.65 -18.11
C SER A 653 7.67 25.40 -18.29
N VAL A 654 7.28 24.13 -18.36
CA VAL A 654 5.88 23.72 -18.51
C VAL A 654 5.36 23.15 -17.20
N ARG A 655 4.13 23.49 -16.84
CA ARG A 655 3.38 22.76 -15.82
C ARG A 655 2.30 21.91 -16.49
N TYR A 656 2.13 20.70 -15.97
CA TYR A 656 1.09 19.78 -16.41
C TYR A 656 -0.07 19.81 -15.44
N LEU A 657 -1.28 19.95 -15.98
CA LEU A 657 -2.52 20.03 -15.21
C LEU A 657 -3.49 18.94 -15.67
N VAL A 658 -4.40 18.60 -14.77
CA VAL A 658 -5.50 17.70 -15.06
C VAL A 658 -6.71 18.55 -15.45
N GLN A 659 -7.22 18.37 -16.67
CA GLN A 659 -8.41 19.08 -17.13
C GLN A 659 -9.57 18.10 -17.40
N LYS A 660 -10.78 18.49 -16.97
CA LYS A 660 -12.01 17.81 -17.35
C LYS A 660 -12.36 18.24 -18.79
N SER A 661 -12.37 17.28 -19.71
CA SER A 661 -12.84 17.45 -21.08
C SER A 661 -14.39 17.32 -21.11
N THR A 662 -15.02 17.53 -22.25
CA THR A 662 -16.47 17.35 -22.43
C THR A 662 -16.88 15.92 -22.02
N GLY A 663 -17.87 15.80 -21.13
CA GLY A 663 -18.25 14.53 -20.49
C GLY A 663 -17.42 14.23 -19.22
N ASP A 664 -17.21 12.95 -18.91
CA ASP A 664 -16.43 12.51 -17.73
C ASP A 664 -14.95 12.21 -18.05
N ARG A 665 -14.50 12.53 -19.26
CA ARG A 665 -13.12 12.30 -19.69
C ARG A 665 -12.19 13.31 -19.03
N VAL A 666 -11.09 12.80 -18.46
CA VAL A 666 -10.03 13.62 -17.89
C VAL A 666 -8.75 13.35 -18.64
N VAL A 667 -8.10 14.44 -19.05
CA VAL A 667 -6.88 14.42 -19.83
C VAL A 667 -5.85 15.33 -19.16
N LEU A 668 -4.59 15.00 -19.36
CA LEU A 668 -3.49 15.87 -18.99
C LEU A 668 -3.36 16.98 -20.03
N THR A 669 -3.33 18.22 -19.57
CA THR A 669 -3.01 19.40 -20.36
C THR A 669 -1.72 20.01 -19.86
N GLN A 670 -1.20 20.99 -20.60
CA GLN A 670 0.06 21.64 -20.30
C GLN A 670 -0.12 23.14 -20.51
N GLU A 671 0.62 23.94 -19.75
CA GLU A 671 0.73 25.38 -19.96
C GLU A 671 2.12 25.89 -19.55
N PRO A 672 2.59 26.99 -20.16
CA PRO A 672 3.78 27.70 -19.71
C PRO A 672 3.68 28.13 -18.24
N ARG A 673 4.81 28.16 -17.53
CA ARG A 673 4.89 28.72 -16.18
C ARG A 673 5.20 30.21 -16.19
#